data_AF-A0A2I3HQH9-F1
#
_entry.id   AF-A0A2I3HQH9-F1
#
_cell.length_a   1.000
_cell.length_b   1.000
_cell.length_c   1.000
_cell.angle_alpha   90.00
_cell.angle_beta   90.00
_cell.angle_gamma   90.00
#
_symmetry.space_group_name_H-M   'P 1'
#
loop_
_entity.id
_entity.type
_entity.pdbx_description
1 polymer ?
#
loop_
_entity_poly.entity_id
_entity_poly.type
_entity_poly.pdbx_seq_one_letter_code
_entity_poly.pdbx_strand_id
1 'polypeptide(L)'
;MNSLKQLYTMTMDVHSRYRTEAHQDVVGRFNERFILSLASCKKCLVIDDQLNILPISSHVATIEALPPQTPDESLGPSDLELRELKESLQDTQPVGVLVDCCKTLDQAKAVLKFIEGISEKTLRSTVALTAARGRGKSAALGLAIAGAVAFGYSNIFVTSPSPDNLHTLFEFVFKGFDALQYQEHLDYEIIQSLNPEFNKAVIRVNVFREHRQTIQYIHPADAVKLGQAELVVIDEAAAIPLPLVKSLLGPYLVFMASTINGYEGTGRSLSLKLIQQLRQQSAQSQVSTTAENKTTTTARLASARTLHEVSLQESIRYAPGDAVEKWLNDLLCLDCLNITRIVSGCPLPEACELYYVNRDTLFCYHKASEVFLQRLMALYVASHYKNSPNDLQMLSDAPAHHLFCLLPPVPPTQNALPEVLAVIQVCLEGEISRQSILNSLSRGKKASGDLIPWTVSEQFQDPDFGGLSGGRVVRIAVHPDYQGMGYGSRALQLLQMYYEGRFPCLEEKVLETPQEIHTVSSEAVSLLEEVITPRKDLPPLLLKLNERPAERLDYLGVSYGLTPRLLKFWKRAGFVPVYLRQTPNDLTGEHSCIMLKTLTDEDEANQGGWLAAFWKDFRRRFLALLSYQFSTFSPSLALNIIQNRNMGKPAQPALSREDLEALFLPYDLKRLEMYSRNMVDYHLIMDMIPAISRIYFLNQLGDLALSAAQSALLLGIGLQHKSVDQLEKEIELPSGQLMGLFNRIIRKVVKLFNEVQEKAIEEQMVAVKDVVMEPTMKTLSDDLDEAAKEFQEKHKKEVGKLKSMDLSEYIIRGDDEEWNEVLNKAGPNPRSSRPTCAT
;
A
#
# COMPACT_ATOMS: atom_id res chain seq x y z
N MET A 1 27.39 32.01 23.43
CA MET A 1 28.14 30.97 22.70
C MET A 1 29.48 31.55 22.33
N ASN A 2 30.56 30.79 22.44
CA ASN A 2 31.92 31.32 22.26
C ASN A 2 32.54 30.99 20.88
N SER A 3 31.90 30.12 20.09
CA SER A 3 32.30 29.79 18.71
C SER A 3 31.09 29.34 17.90
N LEU A 4 31.06 29.68 16.61
CA LEU A 4 30.03 29.23 15.65
C LEU A 4 30.03 27.70 15.48
N LYS A 5 31.15 27.01 15.74
CA LYS A 5 31.22 25.54 15.71
C LYS A 5 30.37 24.88 16.80
N GLN A 6 30.06 25.58 17.90
CA GLN A 6 29.14 25.07 18.93
C GLN A 6 27.71 24.91 18.38
N LEU A 7 27.34 25.68 17.35
CA LEU A 7 26.05 25.54 16.67
C LEU A 7 25.94 24.23 15.88
N TYR A 8 27.06 23.67 15.39
CA TYR A 8 27.06 22.36 14.74
C TYR A 8 26.60 21.24 15.67
N THR A 9 26.97 21.36 16.94
CA THR A 9 26.68 20.36 17.98
C THR A 9 25.36 20.60 18.72
N MET A 10 24.56 21.60 18.32
CA MET A 10 23.26 21.84 18.96
C MET A 10 22.32 20.66 18.73
N THR A 11 21.88 20.04 19.83
CA THR A 11 20.85 19.00 19.80
C THR A 11 19.47 19.64 19.68
N MET A 12 18.71 19.28 18.65
CA MET A 12 17.32 19.69 18.47
C MET A 12 16.37 18.69 19.16
N ASP A 13 15.15 19.11 19.49
CA ASP A 13 14.12 18.23 20.05
C ASP A 13 13.86 16.99 19.17
N VAL A 14 14.01 17.13 17.86
CA VAL A 14 13.85 16.04 16.88
C VAL A 14 14.89 14.93 17.07
N HIS A 15 16.09 15.26 17.56
CA HIS A 15 17.16 14.28 17.78
C HIS A 15 16.82 13.26 18.85
N SER A 16 15.93 13.59 19.80
CA SER A 16 15.39 12.63 20.77
C SER A 16 14.65 11.46 20.11
N ARG A 17 14.05 11.69 18.93
CA ARG A 17 13.29 10.68 18.17
C ARG A 17 14.18 9.77 17.32
N TYR A 18 15.42 10.17 17.04
CA TYR A 18 16.36 9.44 16.21
C TYR A 18 17.29 8.51 17.01
N ARG A 19 17.33 8.68 18.33
CA ARG A 19 18.10 7.82 19.23
C ARG A 19 17.36 6.50 19.40
N THR A 20 18.01 5.40 19.05
CA THR A 20 17.56 4.05 19.41
C THR A 20 18.39 3.54 20.59
N GLU A 21 18.02 2.39 21.17
CA GLU A 21 18.83 1.79 22.23
C GLU A 21 20.23 1.42 21.73
N ALA A 22 20.32 0.89 20.51
CA ALA A 22 21.57 0.51 19.85
C ALA A 22 22.40 1.71 19.36
N HIS A 23 21.77 2.81 18.93
CA HIS A 23 22.45 3.98 18.38
C HIS A 23 22.02 5.28 19.07
N GLN A 24 22.82 5.73 20.03
CA GLN A 24 22.56 6.95 20.81
C GLN A 24 23.27 8.19 20.25
N ASP A 25 24.37 7.99 19.51
CA ASP A 25 25.22 9.07 18.99
C ASP A 25 24.62 9.68 17.72
N VAL A 26 23.98 10.83 17.86
CA VAL A 26 23.41 11.61 16.75
C VAL A 26 24.40 12.70 16.35
N VAL A 27 24.73 12.77 15.07
CA VAL A 27 25.62 13.80 14.50
C VAL A 27 24.77 14.82 13.74
N GLY A 28 24.85 16.10 14.13
CA GLY A 28 24.07 17.21 13.56
C GLY A 28 24.55 17.67 12.18
N ARG A 29 24.51 16.78 11.17
CA ARG A 29 24.96 17.08 9.79
C ARG A 29 24.10 18.14 9.11
N PHE A 30 22.79 18.15 9.39
CA PHE A 30 21.91 19.16 8.83
C PHE A 30 22.28 20.57 9.31
N ASN A 31 22.65 20.71 10.59
CA ASN A 31 23.05 22.00 11.16
C ASN A 31 24.35 22.52 10.55
N GLU A 32 25.33 21.64 10.33
CA GLU A 32 26.57 21.95 9.61
C GLU A 32 26.27 22.47 8.19
N ARG A 33 25.43 21.73 7.45
CA ARG A 33 24.98 22.14 6.11
C ARG A 33 24.22 23.47 6.11
N PHE A 34 23.32 23.67 7.08
CA PHE A 34 22.53 24.90 7.21
C PHE A 34 23.43 26.12 7.35
N ILE A 35 24.39 26.08 8.27
CA ILE A 35 25.31 27.19 8.51
C ILE A 35 26.21 27.45 7.31
N LEU A 36 26.74 26.40 6.67
CA LEU A 36 27.51 26.54 5.43
C LEU A 36 26.67 27.16 4.31
N SER A 37 25.39 26.82 4.23
CA SER A 37 24.47 27.40 3.24
C SER A 37 24.16 28.88 3.50
N LEU A 38 24.24 29.36 4.73
CA LEU A 38 24.03 30.80 5.01
C LEU A 38 25.14 31.66 4.39
N ALA A 39 26.36 31.14 4.28
CA ALA A 39 27.46 31.83 3.63
C ALA A 39 27.23 32.04 2.12
N SER A 40 26.46 31.16 1.44
CA SER A 40 26.12 31.30 0.03
C SER A 40 24.90 32.20 -0.21
N CYS A 41 24.11 32.49 0.82
CA CYS A 41 22.91 33.31 0.71
C CYS A 41 23.27 34.81 0.58
N LYS A 42 22.92 35.41 -0.56
CA LYS A 42 23.24 36.82 -0.87
C LYS A 42 22.59 37.84 0.08
N LYS A 43 21.42 37.52 0.63
CA LYS A 43 20.62 38.41 1.49
C LYS A 43 20.61 37.98 2.96
N CYS A 44 21.63 37.24 3.41
CA CYS A 44 21.78 36.85 4.81
C CYS A 44 22.80 37.72 5.52
N LEU A 45 22.43 38.22 6.70
CA LEU A 45 23.29 38.98 7.61
C LEU A 45 23.35 38.26 8.95
N VAL A 46 24.56 37.96 9.42
CA VAL A 46 24.78 37.37 10.74
C VAL A 46 25.31 38.46 11.67
N ILE A 47 24.63 38.62 12.81
CA ILE A 47 24.86 39.70 13.75
C ILE A 47 25.05 39.11 15.15
N ASP A 48 25.93 39.69 15.95
CA ASP A 48 26.06 39.36 17.37
C ASP A 48 25.04 40.10 18.26
N ASP A 49 25.04 39.81 19.56
CA ASP A 49 24.16 40.45 20.55
C ASP A 49 24.38 41.97 20.67
N GLN A 50 25.50 42.48 20.18
CA GLN A 50 25.88 43.90 20.19
C GLN A 50 25.62 44.60 18.85
N LEU A 51 24.94 43.94 17.92
CA LEU A 51 24.68 44.43 16.57
C LEU A 51 25.92 44.56 15.65
N ASN A 52 27.03 43.91 16.00
CA ASN A 52 28.20 43.83 15.13
C ASN A 52 27.99 42.78 14.04
N ILE A 53 28.37 43.13 12.81
CA ILE A 53 28.26 42.28 11.64
C ILE A 53 29.41 41.27 11.63
N LEU A 54 29.10 39.98 11.58
CA LEU A 54 30.10 38.93 11.44
C LEU A 54 30.46 38.71 9.96
N PRO A 55 31.75 38.65 9.58
CA PRO A 55 32.20 38.53 8.19
C PRO A 55 32.11 37.09 7.66
N ILE A 56 30.97 36.42 7.86
CA ILE A 56 30.75 35.03 7.41
C ILE A 56 30.40 34.98 5.92
N SER A 57 29.64 35.95 5.43
CA SER A 57 29.25 36.07 4.02
C SER A 57 29.95 37.26 3.37
N SER A 58 30.70 37.01 2.29
CA SER A 58 31.37 38.06 1.51
C SER A 58 30.40 39.05 0.86
N HIS A 59 29.12 38.67 0.74
CA HIS A 59 28.07 39.46 0.10
C HIS A 59 27.61 40.66 0.93
N VAL A 60 27.77 40.63 2.26
CA VAL A 60 27.34 41.72 3.14
C VAL A 60 28.14 43.00 2.90
N ALA A 61 29.42 42.87 2.54
CA ALA A 61 30.28 44.00 2.20
C ALA A 61 29.82 44.76 0.93
N THR A 62 28.95 44.16 0.12
CA THR A 62 28.48 44.69 -1.17
C THR A 62 27.05 45.21 -1.15
N ILE A 63 26.40 45.29 0.01
CA ILE A 63 25.00 45.75 0.10
C ILE A 63 24.95 47.28 0.03
N GLU A 64 24.46 47.81 -1.08
CA GLU A 64 24.17 49.23 -1.27
C GLU A 64 22.67 49.51 -1.10
N ALA A 65 22.33 50.67 -0.54
CA ALA A 65 20.94 51.09 -0.40
C ALA A 65 20.35 51.47 -1.77
N LEU A 66 19.21 50.88 -2.11
CA LEU A 66 18.46 51.25 -3.33
C LEU A 66 17.93 52.69 -3.20
N PRO A 67 17.97 53.50 -4.29
CA PRO A 67 17.36 54.82 -4.27
C PRO A 67 15.83 54.70 -4.10
N PRO A 68 15.17 55.64 -3.40
CA PRO A 68 13.72 55.63 -3.24
C PRO A 68 13.04 55.81 -4.61
N GLN A 69 12.34 54.78 -5.08
CA GLN A 69 11.60 54.81 -6.34
C GLN A 69 10.19 55.39 -6.15
N THR A 70 9.71 56.12 -7.16
CA THR A 70 8.31 56.55 -7.26
C THR A 70 7.41 55.37 -7.66
N PRO A 71 6.13 55.34 -7.25
CA PRO A 71 5.25 54.18 -7.42
C PRO A 71 4.96 53.79 -8.89
N ASP A 72 5.15 54.71 -9.85
CA ASP A 72 4.90 54.45 -11.27
C ASP A 72 6.13 53.92 -12.02
N GLU A 73 7.36 54.12 -11.52
CA GLU A 73 8.60 53.54 -12.10
C GLU A 73 8.90 52.13 -11.59
N SER A 74 8.19 51.67 -10.55
CA SER A 74 8.38 50.34 -9.93
C SER A 74 7.56 49.20 -10.54
N LEU A 75 6.76 49.47 -11.58
CA LEU A 75 5.90 48.46 -12.20
C LEU A 75 6.72 47.51 -13.06
N GLY A 76 6.66 46.22 -12.73
CA GLY A 76 7.30 45.19 -13.55
C GLY A 76 6.61 45.07 -14.92
N PRO A 77 7.27 44.48 -15.94
CA PRO A 77 6.63 44.19 -17.22
C PRO A 77 5.32 43.40 -17.07
N SER A 78 5.24 42.49 -16.09
CA SER A 78 4.04 41.69 -15.80
C SER A 78 2.87 42.53 -15.24
N ASP A 79 3.15 43.62 -14.53
CA ASP A 79 2.09 44.50 -14.00
C ASP A 79 1.47 45.38 -15.09
N LEU A 80 2.28 45.80 -16.07
CA LEU A 80 1.81 46.54 -17.24
C LEU A 80 0.90 45.66 -18.11
N GLU A 81 1.32 44.43 -18.40
CA GLU A 81 0.48 43.46 -19.12
C GLU A 81 -0.83 43.15 -18.38
N LEU A 82 -0.80 43.11 -17.04
CA LEU A 82 -2.02 42.91 -16.25
C LEU A 82 -2.98 44.10 -16.36
N ARG A 83 -2.46 45.34 -16.37
CA ARG A 83 -3.31 46.53 -16.57
C ARG A 83 -3.95 46.50 -17.95
N GLU A 84 -3.17 46.20 -18.99
CA GLU A 84 -3.69 46.08 -20.37
C GLU A 84 -4.76 44.98 -20.46
N LEU A 85 -4.53 43.83 -19.82
CA LEU A 85 -5.51 42.75 -19.77
C LEU A 85 -6.81 43.17 -19.07
N LYS A 86 -6.72 43.89 -17.95
CA LYS A 86 -7.89 44.41 -17.23
C LYS A 86 -8.68 45.41 -18.06
N GLU A 87 -8.00 46.35 -18.69
CA GLU A 87 -8.63 47.33 -19.59
C GLU A 87 -9.34 46.63 -20.77
N SER A 88 -8.72 45.59 -21.34
CA SER A 88 -9.32 44.85 -22.46
C SER A 88 -10.61 44.08 -22.10
N LEU A 89 -10.78 43.70 -20.83
CA LEU A 89 -11.87 42.85 -20.35
C LEU A 89 -12.94 43.60 -19.56
N GLN A 90 -12.76 44.89 -19.33
CA GLN A 90 -13.63 45.71 -18.48
C GLN A 90 -15.11 45.68 -18.92
N ASP A 91 -15.34 45.62 -20.23
CA ASP A 91 -16.70 45.59 -20.82
C ASP A 91 -17.36 44.19 -20.78
N THR A 92 -16.58 43.13 -20.52
CA THR A 92 -17.09 41.75 -20.54
C THR A 92 -17.54 41.30 -19.15
N GLN A 93 -18.77 41.65 -18.76
CA GLN A 93 -19.36 41.12 -17.52
C GLN A 93 -19.79 39.64 -17.67
N PRO A 94 -19.64 38.78 -16.66
CA PRO A 94 -19.09 39.01 -15.30
C PRO A 94 -17.56 38.90 -15.19
N VAL A 95 -16.86 38.62 -16.29
CA VAL A 95 -15.43 38.28 -16.33
C VAL A 95 -14.53 39.45 -15.92
N GLY A 96 -14.77 40.65 -16.45
CA GLY A 96 -13.97 41.84 -16.17
C GLY A 96 -13.87 42.14 -14.67
N VAL A 97 -15.01 42.10 -13.97
CA VAL A 97 -15.11 42.36 -12.52
C VAL A 97 -14.30 41.35 -11.68
N LEU A 98 -14.32 40.08 -12.07
CA LEU A 98 -13.58 39.03 -11.37
C LEU A 98 -12.08 39.11 -11.67
N VAL A 99 -11.70 39.46 -12.89
CA VAL A 99 -10.30 39.66 -13.30
C VAL A 99 -9.72 40.92 -12.64
N ASP A 100 -10.52 41.97 -12.42
CA ASP A 100 -10.11 43.16 -11.70
C ASP A 100 -9.66 42.88 -10.27
N CYS A 101 -10.26 41.87 -9.62
CA CYS A 101 -9.88 41.42 -8.29
C CYS A 101 -8.52 40.71 -8.26
N CYS A 102 -8.02 40.22 -9.41
CA CYS A 102 -6.73 39.52 -9.49
C CYS A 102 -5.56 40.48 -9.30
N LYS A 103 -4.53 40.02 -8.57
CA LYS A 103 -3.33 40.82 -8.29
C LYS A 103 -2.18 40.52 -9.24
N THR A 104 -2.06 39.28 -9.69
CA THR A 104 -0.99 38.84 -10.59
C THR A 104 -1.55 38.45 -11.95
N LEU A 105 -0.71 38.56 -12.98
CA LEU A 105 -1.07 38.23 -14.35
C LEU A 105 -1.34 36.73 -14.51
N ASP A 106 -0.56 35.89 -13.84
CA ASP A 106 -0.79 34.44 -13.78
C ASP A 106 -2.17 34.10 -13.20
N GLN A 107 -2.59 34.80 -12.14
CA GLN A 107 -3.90 34.60 -11.53
C GLN A 107 -5.02 35.00 -12.48
N ALA A 108 -4.89 36.14 -13.18
CA ALA A 108 -5.86 36.59 -14.16
C ALA A 108 -6.01 35.58 -15.32
N LYS A 109 -4.88 35.10 -15.90
CA LYS A 109 -4.89 34.07 -16.94
C LYS A 109 -5.52 32.76 -16.45
N ALA A 110 -5.30 32.39 -15.19
CA ALA A 110 -5.90 31.19 -14.61
C ALA A 110 -7.43 31.31 -14.44
N VAL A 111 -7.90 32.44 -13.90
CA VAL A 111 -9.34 32.73 -13.75
C VAL A 111 -10.03 32.75 -15.12
N LEU A 112 -9.41 33.35 -16.14
CA LEU A 112 -9.91 33.31 -17.51
C LEU A 112 -10.04 31.89 -18.04
N LYS A 113 -9.04 31.04 -17.85
CA LYS A 113 -9.10 29.64 -18.27
C LYS A 113 -10.19 28.84 -17.54
N PHE A 114 -10.41 29.10 -16.25
CA PHE A 114 -11.52 28.51 -15.53
C PHE A 114 -12.87 28.95 -16.12
N ILE A 115 -13.03 30.24 -16.38
CA ILE A 115 -14.26 30.80 -16.95
C ILE A 115 -14.51 30.28 -18.37
N GLU A 116 -13.48 30.16 -19.22
CA GLU A 116 -13.60 29.51 -20.53
C GLU A 116 -14.14 28.08 -20.40
N GLY A 117 -13.62 27.29 -19.43
CA GLY A 117 -14.11 25.94 -19.16
C GLY A 117 -15.56 25.88 -18.64
N ILE A 118 -16.01 26.91 -17.92
CA ILE A 118 -17.41 27.08 -17.48
C ILE A 118 -18.30 27.42 -18.69
N SER A 119 -17.83 28.32 -19.55
CA SER A 119 -18.56 28.79 -20.73
C SER A 119 -18.76 27.70 -21.79
N GLU A 120 -17.79 26.79 -21.94
CA GLU A 120 -17.86 25.68 -22.91
C GLU A 120 -19.02 24.71 -22.62
N LYS A 121 -19.52 24.67 -21.37
CA LYS A 121 -20.58 23.75 -20.89
C LYS A 121 -20.34 22.28 -21.23
N THR A 122 -19.09 21.87 -21.42
CA THR A 122 -18.71 20.48 -21.67
C THR A 122 -18.73 19.70 -20.35
N LEU A 123 -19.67 18.76 -20.23
CA LEU A 123 -19.88 17.96 -19.02
C LEU A 123 -18.69 17.05 -18.66
N ARG A 124 -17.68 16.88 -19.53
CA ARG A 124 -16.49 16.04 -19.28
C ARG A 124 -15.17 16.78 -19.53
N SER A 125 -15.06 17.99 -18.99
CA SER A 125 -13.80 18.75 -18.96
C SER A 125 -13.15 18.72 -17.57
N THR A 126 -11.82 18.73 -17.53
CA THR A 126 -11.04 18.97 -16.30
C THR A 126 -10.06 20.10 -16.51
N VAL A 127 -10.12 21.08 -15.60
CA VAL A 127 -9.11 22.13 -15.51
C VAL A 127 -8.23 21.84 -14.30
N ALA A 128 -6.95 21.58 -14.56
CA ALA A 128 -5.94 21.27 -13.56
C ALA A 128 -5.03 22.47 -13.32
N LEU A 129 -5.17 23.10 -12.16
CA LEU A 129 -4.32 24.17 -11.67
C LEU A 129 -3.19 23.60 -10.82
N THR A 130 -1.96 23.90 -11.20
CA THR A 130 -0.78 23.48 -10.48
C THR A 130 0.04 24.69 -10.04
N ALA A 131 0.44 24.73 -8.78
CA ALA A 131 1.30 25.82 -8.31
C ALA A 131 2.12 25.41 -7.10
N ALA A 132 3.16 26.20 -6.81
CA ALA A 132 3.82 26.16 -5.52
C ALA A 132 2.90 26.73 -4.41
N ARG A 133 3.26 26.47 -3.14
CA ARG A 133 2.57 27.08 -2.00
C ARG A 133 2.72 28.61 -2.05
N GLY A 134 1.68 29.34 -1.67
CA GLY A 134 1.74 30.81 -1.57
C GLY A 134 1.62 31.57 -2.91
N ARG A 135 1.17 30.90 -3.99
CA ARG A 135 0.92 31.51 -5.31
C ARG A 135 -0.55 31.90 -5.57
N GLY A 136 -1.42 31.80 -4.56
CA GLY A 136 -2.83 32.24 -4.67
C GLY A 136 -3.81 31.22 -5.27
N LYS A 137 -3.53 29.91 -5.21
CA LYS A 137 -4.41 28.84 -5.77
C LYS A 137 -5.86 28.91 -5.26
N SER A 138 -6.06 28.89 -3.95
CA SER A 138 -7.41 28.91 -3.36
C SER A 138 -8.12 30.25 -3.63
N ALA A 139 -7.39 31.35 -3.81
CA ALA A 139 -7.97 32.62 -4.22
C ALA A 139 -8.49 32.58 -5.66
N ALA A 140 -7.69 32.03 -6.60
CA ALA A 140 -8.11 31.85 -7.99
C ALA A 140 -9.32 30.90 -8.11
N LEU A 141 -9.33 29.80 -7.34
CA LEU A 141 -10.47 28.88 -7.29
C LEU A 141 -11.73 29.52 -6.70
N GLY A 142 -11.61 30.31 -5.63
CA GLY A 142 -12.74 31.02 -5.02
C GLY A 142 -13.40 32.01 -6.00
N LEU A 143 -12.58 32.79 -6.71
CA LEU A 143 -13.07 33.69 -7.77
C LEU A 143 -13.72 32.92 -8.94
N ALA A 144 -13.16 31.77 -9.32
CA ALA A 144 -13.75 30.91 -10.35
C ALA A 144 -15.11 30.33 -9.93
N ILE A 145 -15.30 29.97 -8.65
CA ILE A 145 -16.60 29.51 -8.12
C ILE A 145 -17.62 30.64 -8.15
N ALA A 146 -17.24 31.86 -7.75
CA ALA A 146 -18.14 33.02 -7.85
C ALA A 146 -18.56 33.28 -9.31
N GLY A 147 -17.63 33.13 -10.26
CA GLY A 147 -17.93 33.16 -11.69
C GLY A 147 -18.90 32.05 -12.11
N ALA A 148 -18.70 30.81 -11.66
CA ALA A 148 -19.60 29.69 -11.97
C ALA A 148 -21.04 29.92 -11.49
N VAL A 149 -21.20 30.52 -10.31
CA VAL A 149 -22.51 30.96 -9.80
C VAL A 149 -23.12 32.00 -10.73
N ALA A 150 -22.36 33.01 -11.16
CA ALA A 150 -22.84 34.02 -12.09
C ALA A 150 -23.21 33.47 -13.49
N PHE A 151 -22.57 32.39 -13.94
CA PHE A 151 -22.92 31.69 -15.20
C PHE A 151 -24.11 30.71 -15.06
N GLY A 152 -24.71 30.60 -13.86
CA GLY A 152 -25.96 29.88 -13.64
C GLY A 152 -25.83 28.42 -13.17
N TYR A 153 -24.65 27.97 -12.73
CA TYR A 153 -24.47 26.60 -12.19
C TYR A 153 -25.23 26.44 -10.87
N SER A 154 -26.03 25.38 -10.74
CA SER A 154 -26.94 25.19 -9.61
C SER A 154 -26.29 24.46 -8.45
N ASN A 155 -25.59 23.34 -8.73
CA ASN A 155 -25.01 22.48 -7.70
C ASN A 155 -23.49 22.44 -7.85
N ILE A 156 -22.80 23.21 -7.00
CA ILE A 156 -21.35 23.27 -6.92
C ILE A 156 -20.88 22.54 -5.66
N PHE A 157 -20.04 21.54 -5.82
CA PHE A 157 -19.44 20.84 -4.69
C PHE A 157 -17.97 21.18 -4.54
N VAL A 158 -17.56 21.43 -3.30
CA VAL A 158 -16.17 21.69 -2.94
C VAL A 158 -15.67 20.53 -2.09
N THR A 159 -14.48 20.03 -2.40
CA THR A 159 -13.85 18.90 -1.72
C THR A 159 -12.43 19.26 -1.32
N SER A 160 -12.05 18.94 -0.09
CA SER A 160 -10.70 19.07 0.47
C SER A 160 -10.50 17.94 1.48
N PRO A 161 -9.25 17.61 1.89
CA PRO A 161 -9.02 16.60 2.92
C PRO A 161 -9.58 17.00 4.30
N SER A 162 -9.58 18.30 4.60
CA SER A 162 -10.14 18.87 5.82
C SER A 162 -10.91 20.16 5.50
N PRO A 163 -12.03 20.44 6.20
CA PRO A 163 -12.82 21.64 5.95
C PRO A 163 -12.11 22.94 6.33
N ASP A 164 -11.18 22.89 7.29
CA ASP A 164 -10.39 24.06 7.74
C ASP A 164 -9.56 24.69 6.61
N ASN A 165 -9.13 23.89 5.63
CA ASN A 165 -8.36 24.39 4.48
C ASN A 165 -9.20 25.28 3.55
N LEU A 166 -10.53 25.22 3.66
CA LEU A 166 -11.43 25.94 2.76
C LEU A 166 -11.78 27.34 3.24
N HIS A 167 -11.33 27.76 4.43
CA HIS A 167 -11.62 29.11 4.93
C HIS A 167 -11.21 30.19 3.93
N THR A 168 -9.98 30.09 3.39
CA THR A 168 -9.50 31.04 2.39
C THR A 168 -10.27 30.93 1.07
N LEU A 169 -10.66 29.72 0.65
CA LEU A 169 -11.44 29.55 -0.58
C LEU A 169 -12.77 30.31 -0.47
N PHE A 170 -13.52 30.08 0.61
CA PHE A 170 -14.81 30.74 0.83
C PHE A 170 -14.68 32.26 1.02
N GLU A 171 -13.62 32.75 1.68
CA GLU A 171 -13.35 34.19 1.77
C GLU A 171 -13.24 34.84 0.38
N PHE A 172 -12.59 34.17 -0.58
CA PHE A 172 -12.48 34.66 -1.94
C PHE A 172 -13.76 34.45 -2.78
N VAL A 173 -14.60 33.47 -2.45
CA VAL A 173 -15.97 33.39 -3.00
C VAL A 173 -16.76 34.61 -2.59
N PHE A 174 -16.72 35.00 -1.31
CA PHE A 174 -17.43 36.19 -0.81
C PHE A 174 -16.87 37.48 -1.40
N LYS A 175 -15.55 37.63 -1.54
CA LYS A 175 -14.97 38.77 -2.28
C LYS A 175 -15.42 38.83 -3.74
N GLY A 176 -15.59 37.68 -4.39
CA GLY A 176 -16.16 37.62 -5.74
C GLY A 176 -17.64 38.02 -5.77
N PHE A 177 -18.42 37.61 -4.77
CA PHE A 177 -19.81 38.04 -4.59
C PHE A 177 -19.93 39.54 -4.33
N ASP A 178 -19.08 40.12 -3.49
CA ASP A 178 -19.04 41.56 -3.25
C ASP A 178 -18.74 42.33 -4.54
N ALA A 179 -17.80 41.85 -5.34
CA ALA A 179 -17.46 42.44 -6.63
C ALA A 179 -18.64 42.36 -7.63
N LEU A 180 -19.37 41.24 -7.64
CA LEU A 180 -20.58 41.02 -8.42
C LEU A 180 -21.85 41.64 -7.79
N GLN A 181 -21.70 42.40 -6.70
CA GLN A 181 -22.77 43.10 -5.98
C GLN A 181 -23.87 42.17 -5.40
N TYR A 182 -23.51 40.97 -4.97
CA TYR A 182 -24.39 40.09 -4.19
C TYR A 182 -24.39 40.51 -2.73
N GLN A 183 -25.56 40.58 -2.10
CA GLN A 183 -25.72 40.98 -0.70
C GLN A 183 -25.98 39.79 0.23
N GLU A 184 -25.28 39.76 1.37
CA GLU A 184 -25.51 38.74 2.41
C GLU A 184 -26.93 38.87 3.00
N HIS A 185 -27.57 37.74 3.30
CA HIS A 185 -28.96 37.58 3.79
C HIS A 185 -30.08 37.98 2.81
N LEU A 186 -29.77 38.68 1.72
CA LEU A 186 -30.71 38.96 0.64
C LEU A 186 -30.52 37.97 -0.50
N ASP A 187 -29.31 37.92 -1.07
CA ASP A 187 -28.99 37.09 -2.22
C ASP A 187 -28.38 35.75 -1.81
N TYR A 188 -27.76 35.65 -0.64
CA TYR A 188 -27.17 34.39 -0.16
C TYR A 188 -27.16 34.24 1.36
N GLU A 189 -27.14 32.99 1.82
CA GLU A 189 -27.09 32.60 3.24
C GLU A 189 -25.95 31.61 3.50
N ILE A 190 -25.20 31.83 4.58
CA ILE A 190 -24.05 31.02 4.98
C ILE A 190 -24.45 30.07 6.11
N ILE A 191 -24.20 28.77 5.94
CA ILE A 191 -24.43 27.74 6.95
C ILE A 191 -23.07 27.21 7.42
N GLN A 192 -22.79 27.41 8.71
CA GLN A 192 -21.58 26.95 9.39
C GLN A 192 -21.79 25.61 10.10
N SER A 193 -20.69 24.89 10.32
CA SER A 193 -20.66 23.65 11.10
C SER A 193 -20.99 23.89 12.57
N LEU A 194 -21.81 23.01 13.15
CA LEU A 194 -22.06 22.93 14.59
C LEU A 194 -20.99 22.11 15.33
N ASN A 195 -20.19 21.31 14.62
CA ASN A 195 -19.20 20.43 15.24
C ASN A 195 -17.97 21.23 15.70
N PRO A 196 -17.53 21.09 16.97
CA PRO A 196 -16.34 21.75 17.49
C PRO A 196 -15.05 21.41 16.73
N GLU A 197 -14.93 20.18 16.23
CA GLU A 197 -13.75 19.71 15.47
C GLU A 197 -13.52 20.46 14.16
N PHE A 198 -14.54 21.12 13.62
CA PHE A 198 -14.49 21.81 12.34
C PHE A 198 -14.43 23.33 12.48
N ASN A 199 -14.09 23.87 13.66
CA ASN A 199 -13.80 25.30 13.88
C ASN A 199 -14.79 26.29 13.21
N LYS A 200 -16.10 26.00 13.24
CA LYS A 200 -17.16 26.79 12.56
C LYS A 200 -16.95 26.97 11.04
N ALA A 201 -16.32 26.00 10.39
CA ALA A 201 -16.13 26.01 8.95
C ALA A 201 -17.47 26.12 8.20
N VAL A 202 -17.44 26.84 7.08
CA VAL A 202 -18.60 26.97 6.18
C VAL A 202 -18.84 25.62 5.49
N ILE A 203 -20.01 25.03 5.72
CA ILE A 203 -20.39 23.75 5.10
C ILE A 203 -21.20 23.99 3.84
N ARG A 204 -22.10 24.98 3.85
CA ARG A 204 -23.01 25.24 2.74
C ARG A 204 -23.29 26.74 2.59
N VAL A 205 -23.33 27.20 1.35
CA VAL A 205 -23.81 28.54 0.98
C VAL A 205 -24.99 28.36 0.03
N ASN A 206 -26.14 28.92 0.40
CA ASN A 206 -27.32 28.95 -0.47
C ASN A 206 -27.39 30.32 -1.15
N VAL A 207 -27.60 30.36 -2.46
CA VAL A 207 -27.74 31.59 -3.24
C VAL A 207 -29.13 31.59 -3.89
N PHE A 208 -29.82 32.73 -3.88
CA PHE A 208 -31.23 32.87 -4.23
C PHE A 208 -31.52 33.94 -5.31
N ARG A 209 -30.50 34.64 -5.83
CA ARG A 209 -30.67 35.83 -6.69
C ARG A 209 -31.48 35.59 -7.96
N GLU A 210 -31.12 34.59 -8.77
CA GLU A 210 -31.85 34.24 -10.00
C GLU A 210 -32.67 32.96 -9.82
N HIS A 211 -31.97 31.88 -9.46
CA HIS A 211 -32.53 30.58 -9.09
C HIS A 211 -31.79 30.05 -7.85
N ARG A 212 -32.28 28.94 -7.29
CA ARG A 212 -31.65 28.32 -6.13
C ARG A 212 -30.35 27.65 -6.55
N GLN A 213 -29.23 28.21 -6.10
CA GLN A 213 -27.90 27.64 -6.28
C GLN A 213 -27.33 27.27 -4.91
N THR A 214 -26.51 26.23 -4.87
CA THR A 214 -25.89 25.75 -3.64
C THR A 214 -24.42 25.46 -3.86
N ILE A 215 -23.59 25.97 -2.96
CA ILE A 215 -22.19 25.59 -2.82
C ILE A 215 -22.10 24.75 -1.55
N GLN A 216 -21.67 23.50 -1.66
CA GLN A 216 -21.59 22.60 -0.52
C GLN A 216 -20.23 21.91 -0.41
N TYR A 217 -19.70 21.85 0.80
CA TYR A 217 -18.57 20.98 1.14
C TYR A 217 -19.01 19.52 1.22
N ILE A 218 -18.23 18.66 0.56
CA ILE A 218 -18.36 17.20 0.65
C ILE A 218 -17.01 16.61 1.04
N HIS A 219 -17.05 15.63 1.94
CA HIS A 219 -15.88 14.84 2.29
C HIS A 219 -15.49 13.92 1.11
N PRO A 220 -14.20 13.81 0.74
CA PRO A 220 -13.75 13.03 -0.43
C PRO A 220 -14.24 11.57 -0.50
N ALA A 221 -14.57 10.96 0.64
CA ALA A 221 -15.09 9.59 0.71
C ALA A 221 -16.54 9.46 0.21
N ASP A 222 -17.33 10.54 0.21
CA ASP A 222 -18.76 10.54 -0.09
C ASP A 222 -19.06 10.79 -1.59
N ALA A 223 -18.33 10.12 -2.49
CA ALA A 223 -18.44 10.34 -3.93
C ALA A 223 -19.85 10.06 -4.51
N VAL A 224 -20.68 9.25 -3.82
CA VAL A 224 -22.04 8.89 -4.26
C VAL A 224 -22.95 10.12 -4.34
N LYS A 225 -22.74 11.13 -3.48
CA LYS A 225 -23.55 12.36 -3.45
C LYS A 225 -23.27 13.26 -4.66
N LEU A 226 -22.19 13.03 -5.40
CA LEU A 226 -21.78 13.83 -6.56
C LEU A 226 -22.54 13.49 -7.84
N GLY A 227 -23.46 12.52 -7.81
CA GLY A 227 -24.28 12.19 -8.99
C GLY A 227 -25.17 13.34 -9.50
N GLN A 228 -25.47 14.32 -8.64
CA GLN A 228 -26.25 15.53 -8.96
C GLN A 228 -25.38 16.78 -9.16
N ALA A 229 -24.05 16.63 -9.16
CA ALA A 229 -23.09 17.72 -9.31
C ALA A 229 -23.01 18.21 -10.76
N GLU A 230 -23.00 19.52 -10.96
CA GLU A 230 -22.66 20.12 -12.26
C GLU A 230 -21.19 20.54 -12.31
N LEU A 231 -20.66 21.02 -11.17
CA LEU A 231 -19.26 21.41 -10.99
C LEU A 231 -18.72 20.84 -9.67
N VAL A 232 -17.55 20.20 -9.74
CA VAL A 232 -16.80 19.77 -8.56
C VAL A 232 -15.44 20.45 -8.52
N VAL A 233 -15.15 21.11 -7.40
CA VAL A 233 -13.88 21.76 -7.13
C VAL A 233 -13.14 20.96 -6.07
N ILE A 234 -11.94 20.48 -6.42
CA ILE A 234 -11.06 19.72 -5.55
C ILE A 234 -9.85 20.59 -5.21
N ASP A 235 -9.79 21.10 -3.99
CA ASP A 235 -8.60 21.79 -3.49
C ASP A 235 -7.63 20.79 -2.83
N GLU A 236 -6.34 21.02 -3.02
CA GLU A 236 -5.26 20.12 -2.60
C GLU A 236 -5.47 18.64 -2.98
N ALA A 237 -5.78 18.38 -4.26
CA ALA A 237 -5.96 17.04 -4.81
C ALA A 237 -4.74 16.11 -4.58
N ALA A 238 -3.55 16.70 -4.37
CA ALA A 238 -2.31 16.01 -4.01
C ALA A 238 -2.35 15.28 -2.66
N ALA A 239 -3.22 15.72 -1.75
CA ALA A 239 -3.36 15.13 -0.42
C ALA A 239 -4.43 14.03 -0.38
N ILE A 240 -5.22 13.87 -1.46
CA ILE A 240 -6.31 12.90 -1.55
C ILE A 240 -5.81 11.62 -2.26
N PRO A 241 -6.10 10.43 -1.71
CA PRO A 241 -5.79 9.16 -2.34
C PRO A 241 -6.25 9.06 -3.80
N LEU A 242 -5.38 8.55 -4.68
CA LEU A 242 -5.68 8.42 -6.12
C LEU A 242 -7.00 7.67 -6.42
N PRO A 243 -7.36 6.56 -5.73
CA PRO A 243 -8.64 5.89 -5.96
C PRO A 243 -9.84 6.79 -5.64
N LEU A 244 -9.76 7.59 -4.58
CA LEU A 244 -10.79 8.56 -4.22
C LEU A 244 -10.86 9.67 -5.27
N VAL A 245 -9.73 10.25 -5.68
CA VAL A 245 -9.70 11.25 -6.77
C VAL A 245 -10.34 10.71 -8.05
N LYS A 246 -10.08 9.45 -8.41
CA LYS A 246 -10.74 8.81 -9.57
C LYS A 246 -12.25 8.66 -9.39
N SER A 247 -12.71 8.36 -8.18
CA SER A 247 -14.15 8.31 -7.88
C SER A 247 -14.82 9.69 -7.92
N LEU A 248 -14.08 10.76 -7.63
CA LEU A 248 -14.51 12.15 -7.76
C LEU A 248 -14.47 12.66 -9.20
N LEU A 249 -13.85 11.93 -10.14
CA LEU A 249 -13.80 12.29 -11.56
C LEU A 249 -15.01 11.71 -12.29
N GLY A 250 -16.20 12.26 -12.01
CA GLY A 250 -17.46 11.88 -12.65
C GLY A 250 -17.73 12.55 -14.01
N PRO A 251 -18.96 12.38 -14.55
CA PRO A 251 -19.42 12.97 -15.81
C PRO A 251 -19.90 14.42 -15.63
N TYR A 252 -19.07 15.24 -14.98
CA TYR A 252 -19.30 16.67 -14.74
C TYR A 252 -17.98 17.45 -14.89
N LEU A 253 -18.08 18.78 -14.92
CA LEU A 253 -16.92 19.68 -14.94
C LEU A 253 -16.16 19.56 -13.63
N VAL A 254 -14.84 19.37 -13.71
CA VAL A 254 -13.99 19.25 -12.51
C VAL A 254 -12.86 20.26 -12.54
N PHE A 255 -12.75 21.06 -11.48
CA PHE A 255 -11.58 21.87 -11.19
C PHE A 255 -10.73 21.17 -10.14
N MET A 256 -9.45 21.04 -10.42
CA MET A 256 -8.52 20.45 -9.47
C MET A 256 -7.36 21.41 -9.25
N ALA A 257 -7.05 21.69 -7.98
CA ALA A 257 -5.84 22.39 -7.59
C ALA A 257 -4.87 21.44 -6.88
N SER A 258 -3.58 21.59 -7.19
CA SER A 258 -2.53 20.74 -6.63
C SER A 258 -1.29 21.58 -6.28
N THR A 259 -0.72 21.35 -5.09
CA THR A 259 0.61 21.87 -4.69
C THR A 259 1.72 21.00 -5.29
N ILE A 260 2.61 21.58 -6.10
CA ILE A 260 3.80 20.85 -6.61
C ILE A 260 5.00 21.04 -5.67
N ASN A 261 5.36 22.30 -5.38
CA ASN A 261 6.55 22.65 -4.59
C ASN A 261 6.12 23.21 -3.22
N GLY A 262 6.67 22.64 -2.14
CA GLY A 262 6.43 23.07 -0.76
C GLY A 262 6.69 21.96 0.26
N TYR A 263 6.56 22.28 1.55
CA TYR A 263 6.78 21.34 2.65
C TYR A 263 5.74 20.20 2.75
N GLU A 264 4.59 20.40 2.12
CA GLU A 264 3.54 19.39 1.93
C GLU A 264 3.58 18.79 0.51
N GLY A 265 4.70 18.93 -0.21
CA GLY A 265 4.89 18.61 -1.63
C GLY A 265 4.73 17.13 -2.00
N THR A 266 3.54 16.58 -1.82
CA THR A 266 3.09 15.27 -2.29
C THR A 266 2.74 15.30 -3.78
N GLY A 267 2.60 16.49 -4.35
CA GLY A 267 1.86 16.66 -5.58
C GLY A 267 2.62 16.48 -6.88
N ARG A 268 3.96 16.31 -6.92
CA ARG A 268 4.65 16.18 -8.21
C ARG A 268 4.52 14.80 -8.84
N SER A 269 4.75 13.73 -8.08
CA SER A 269 4.63 12.36 -8.61
C SER A 269 3.16 12.01 -8.89
N LEU A 270 2.23 12.50 -8.05
CA LEU A 270 0.80 12.35 -8.27
C LEU A 270 0.30 13.22 -9.41
N SER A 271 0.67 14.50 -9.49
CA SER A 271 0.26 15.36 -10.61
C SER A 271 0.79 14.76 -11.90
N LEU A 272 2.06 14.37 -11.98
CA LEU A 272 2.60 13.74 -13.18
C LEU A 272 1.87 12.44 -13.52
N LYS A 273 1.64 11.52 -12.57
CA LYS A 273 0.95 10.25 -12.87
C LYS A 273 -0.53 10.44 -13.23
N LEU A 274 -1.25 11.31 -12.52
CA LEU A 274 -2.65 11.60 -12.75
C LEU A 274 -2.84 12.39 -14.05
N ILE A 275 -2.07 13.46 -14.25
CA ILE A 275 -2.04 14.24 -15.48
C ILE A 275 -1.61 13.36 -16.64
N GLN A 276 -0.58 12.51 -16.50
CA GLN A 276 -0.18 11.58 -17.56
C GLN A 276 -1.28 10.56 -17.86
N GLN A 277 -2.00 10.04 -16.86
CA GLN A 277 -3.15 9.16 -17.09
C GLN A 277 -4.28 9.90 -17.82
N LEU A 278 -4.60 11.13 -17.41
CA LEU A 278 -5.62 11.96 -18.06
C LEU A 278 -5.18 12.36 -19.48
N ARG A 279 -3.90 12.67 -19.70
CA ARG A 279 -3.30 12.93 -21.03
C ARG A 279 -3.32 11.69 -21.91
N GLN A 280 -3.09 10.49 -21.37
CA GLN A 280 -3.19 9.26 -22.14
C GLN A 280 -4.63 8.99 -22.56
N GLN A 281 -5.60 9.24 -21.66
CA GLN A 281 -7.02 9.14 -21.98
C GLN A 281 -7.45 10.16 -23.04
N SER A 282 -6.94 11.40 -22.95
CA SER A 282 -7.22 12.43 -23.96
C SER A 282 -6.52 12.14 -25.30
N ALA A 283 -5.27 11.67 -25.28
CA ALA A 283 -4.47 11.38 -26.49
C ALA A 283 -4.97 10.15 -27.27
N GLN A 284 -5.41 9.08 -26.58
CA GLN A 284 -6.04 7.92 -27.23
C GLN A 284 -7.31 8.29 -28.01
N SER A 285 -7.90 9.45 -27.70
CA SER A 285 -9.12 9.94 -28.35
C SER A 285 -8.85 10.71 -29.65
N GLN A 286 -7.64 11.27 -29.83
CA GLN A 286 -7.26 11.99 -31.06
C GLN A 286 -6.73 11.08 -32.17
N VAL A 287 -6.25 9.88 -31.86
CA VAL A 287 -5.74 8.93 -32.89
C VAL A 287 -6.87 8.20 -33.61
N SER A 288 -8.08 8.14 -33.04
CA SER A 288 -9.25 7.49 -33.66
C SER A 288 -10.03 8.34 -34.67
N THR A 289 -9.46 9.43 -35.19
CA THR A 289 -10.06 10.27 -36.24
C THR A 289 -9.54 9.93 -37.65
N THR A 290 -9.33 8.65 -37.97
CA THR A 290 -9.16 8.18 -39.36
C THR A 290 -10.41 7.41 -39.83
N ALA A 291 -11.27 8.18 -40.50
CA ALA A 291 -12.36 7.92 -41.45
C ALA A 291 -13.16 6.58 -41.59
N GLU A 292 -12.82 5.41 -41.03
CA GLU A 292 -13.41 4.15 -41.55
C GLU A 292 -14.37 3.35 -40.65
N ASN A 293 -14.57 3.66 -39.37
CA ASN A 293 -15.43 2.83 -38.49
C ASN A 293 -16.57 3.59 -37.81
N LYS A 294 -17.61 3.92 -38.58
CA LYS A 294 -18.73 4.80 -38.17
C LYS A 294 -19.97 4.09 -37.59
N THR A 295 -20.02 2.76 -37.52
CA THR A 295 -21.29 2.03 -37.23
C THR A 295 -21.34 1.24 -35.92
N THR A 296 -20.25 1.08 -35.16
CA THR A 296 -20.26 0.31 -33.88
C THR A 296 -19.67 1.04 -32.67
N THR A 297 -19.42 2.34 -32.78
CA THR A 297 -18.56 3.11 -31.85
C THR A 297 -19.28 4.22 -31.07
N THR A 298 -20.61 4.25 -31.01
CA THR A 298 -21.34 5.28 -30.24
C THR A 298 -21.10 5.22 -28.73
N ALA A 299 -20.71 4.06 -28.17
CA ALA A 299 -20.38 3.94 -26.74
C ALA A 299 -18.92 4.30 -26.40
N ARG A 300 -17.98 4.21 -27.36
CA ARG A 300 -16.54 4.49 -27.12
C ARG A 300 -16.15 5.94 -27.41
N LEU A 301 -16.83 6.61 -28.35
CA LEU A 301 -16.63 8.03 -28.67
C LEU A 301 -17.08 8.97 -27.53
N ALA A 302 -17.97 8.53 -26.63
CA ALA A 302 -18.42 9.31 -25.48
C ALA A 302 -17.38 9.38 -24.33
N SER A 303 -16.23 8.69 -24.44
CA SER A 303 -15.32 8.43 -23.31
C SER A 303 -14.15 9.41 -23.14
N ALA A 304 -13.98 10.39 -24.03
CA ALA A 304 -12.83 11.28 -24.03
C ALA A 304 -13.05 12.49 -23.10
N ARG A 305 -12.25 12.61 -22.03
CA ARG A 305 -12.22 13.77 -21.13
C ARG A 305 -11.21 14.80 -21.65
N THR A 306 -11.59 16.06 -21.80
CA THR A 306 -10.65 17.14 -22.16
C THR A 306 -9.90 17.62 -20.92
N LEU A 307 -8.60 17.88 -21.07
CA LEU A 307 -7.73 18.33 -19.98
C LEU A 307 -7.12 19.68 -20.34
N HIS A 308 -7.34 20.69 -19.50
CA HIS A 308 -6.69 21.99 -19.57
C HIS A 308 -5.75 22.12 -18.37
N GLU A 309 -4.48 22.38 -18.63
CA GLU A 309 -3.47 22.56 -17.57
C GLU A 309 -3.09 24.02 -17.44
N VAL A 310 -3.06 24.52 -16.20
CA VAL A 310 -2.66 25.88 -15.87
C VAL A 310 -1.64 25.83 -14.74
N SER A 311 -0.59 26.64 -14.83
CA SER A 311 0.43 26.75 -13.78
C SER A 311 0.55 28.18 -13.25
N LEU A 312 0.59 28.37 -11.94
CA LEU A 312 0.92 29.66 -11.31
C LEU A 312 2.37 29.65 -10.83
N GLN A 313 3.16 30.61 -11.31
CA GLN A 313 4.56 30.76 -10.93
C GLN A 313 4.77 31.99 -10.04
N GLU A 314 4.01 33.07 -10.24
CA GLU A 314 4.18 34.31 -9.51
C GLU A 314 3.65 34.25 -8.05
N SER A 315 4.41 34.81 -7.10
CA SER A 315 4.07 34.83 -5.67
C SER A 315 3.24 36.05 -5.33
N ILE A 316 2.23 35.86 -4.49
CA ILE A 316 1.40 36.97 -3.99
C ILE A 316 1.98 37.65 -2.74
N ARG A 317 2.94 37.00 -2.05
CA ARG A 317 3.48 37.47 -0.76
C ARG A 317 4.79 38.24 -0.88
N TYR A 318 5.56 37.97 -1.92
CA TYR A 318 6.91 38.50 -2.14
C TYR A 318 7.18 38.58 -3.64
N ALA A 319 8.21 39.35 -4.01
CA ALA A 319 8.58 39.59 -5.40
C ALA A 319 9.09 38.29 -6.09
N PRO A 320 8.92 38.17 -7.41
CA PRO A 320 9.46 37.05 -8.17
C PRO A 320 11.00 37.02 -8.08
N GLY A 321 11.57 35.83 -7.93
CA GLY A 321 13.02 35.64 -7.88
C GLY A 321 13.67 36.03 -6.55
N ASP A 322 12.95 35.97 -5.43
CA ASP A 322 13.53 36.22 -4.12
C ASP A 322 14.70 35.28 -3.82
N ALA A 323 15.84 35.86 -3.43
CA ALA A 323 17.07 35.14 -3.16
C ALA A 323 16.94 34.23 -1.94
N VAL A 324 16.15 34.62 -0.93
CA VAL A 324 15.92 33.81 0.27
C VAL A 324 15.05 32.59 -0.05
N GLU A 325 14.00 32.77 -0.86
CA GLU A 325 13.19 31.63 -1.34
C GLU A 325 14.05 30.66 -2.15
N LYS A 326 14.85 31.17 -3.09
CA LYS A 326 15.75 30.35 -3.90
C LYS A 326 16.72 29.56 -3.03
N TRP A 327 17.38 30.23 -2.09
CA TRP A 327 18.27 29.58 -1.13
C TRP A 327 17.56 28.50 -0.31
N LEU A 328 16.33 28.77 0.17
CA LEU A 328 15.54 27.80 0.93
C LEU A 328 15.17 26.58 0.09
N ASN A 329 14.78 26.79 -1.17
CA ASN A 329 14.47 25.71 -2.11
C ASN A 329 15.72 24.87 -2.45
N ASP A 330 16.87 25.50 -2.61
CA ASP A 330 18.16 24.83 -2.84
C ASP A 330 18.57 24.00 -1.61
N LEU A 331 18.50 24.58 -0.41
CA LEU A 331 18.83 23.91 0.85
C LEU A 331 17.92 22.72 1.13
N LEU A 332 16.60 22.88 1.01
CA LEU A 332 15.64 21.80 1.22
C LEU A 332 15.51 20.86 0.00
N CYS A 333 16.23 21.16 -1.08
CA CYS A 333 16.21 20.43 -2.35
C CYS A 333 14.78 20.23 -2.91
N LEU A 334 13.95 21.27 -2.81
CA LEU A 334 12.55 21.24 -3.29
C LEU A 334 12.48 21.35 -4.82
N ASP A 335 13.51 21.92 -5.45
CA ASP A 335 13.60 22.09 -6.90
C ASP A 335 13.96 20.78 -7.61
N CYS A 336 12.98 19.86 -7.67
CA CYS A 336 13.13 18.54 -8.28
C CYS A 336 13.04 18.58 -9.82
N LEU A 337 13.19 19.75 -10.47
CA LEU A 337 12.98 19.95 -11.92
C LEU A 337 14.00 19.20 -12.80
N ASN A 338 15.17 18.88 -12.25
CA ASN A 338 16.29 18.28 -12.98
C ASN A 338 16.33 16.76 -12.87
N ILE A 339 15.26 16.08 -13.27
CA ILE A 339 15.38 14.68 -13.65
C ILE A 339 15.87 14.67 -15.11
N THR A 340 17.19 14.64 -15.28
CA THR A 340 17.79 14.57 -16.61
C THR A 340 17.41 13.24 -17.23
N ARG A 341 16.71 13.26 -18.37
CA ARG A 341 16.48 12.03 -19.12
C ARG A 341 17.82 11.56 -19.68
N ILE A 342 18.20 10.32 -19.43
CA ILE A 342 19.32 9.69 -20.12
C ILE A 342 18.98 9.63 -21.62
N VAL A 343 19.63 10.49 -22.41
CA VAL A 343 19.48 10.54 -23.87
C VAL A 343 20.25 9.38 -24.55
N SER A 344 21.26 8.82 -23.89
CA SER A 344 22.03 7.66 -24.34
C SER A 344 21.47 6.36 -23.75
N GLY A 345 20.84 5.51 -24.56
CA GLY A 345 20.15 4.28 -24.12
C GLY A 345 20.66 3.58 -22.85
N CYS A 346 19.72 3.13 -22.01
CA CYS A 346 20.03 2.62 -20.68
C CYS A 346 20.86 1.32 -20.72
N PRO A 347 21.86 1.15 -19.84
CA PRO A 347 22.62 -0.09 -19.74
C PRO A 347 21.77 -1.22 -19.16
N LEU A 348 22.13 -2.46 -19.49
CA LEU A 348 21.50 -3.65 -18.92
C LEU A 348 21.62 -3.64 -17.38
N PRO A 349 20.57 -4.04 -16.63
CA PRO A 349 20.61 -4.05 -15.16
C PRO A 349 21.77 -4.84 -14.57
N GLU A 350 22.23 -5.90 -15.24
CA GLU A 350 23.33 -6.74 -14.78
C GLU A 350 24.67 -5.99 -14.70
N ALA A 351 24.89 -5.05 -15.63
CA ALA A 351 26.10 -4.23 -15.69
C ALA A 351 26.11 -3.06 -14.68
N CYS A 352 25.00 -2.83 -13.97
CA CYS A 352 24.91 -1.78 -12.97
C CYS A 352 25.41 -2.28 -11.61
N GLU A 353 26.16 -1.43 -10.93
CA GLU A 353 26.74 -1.69 -9.60
C GLU A 353 26.09 -0.81 -8.55
N LEU A 354 26.04 -1.32 -7.32
CA LEU A 354 25.53 -0.60 -6.16
C LEU A 354 26.73 0.04 -5.43
N TYR A 355 26.59 1.31 -5.04
CA TYR A 355 27.59 2.07 -4.30
C TYR A 355 27.01 2.49 -2.96
N TYR A 356 27.83 2.47 -1.91
CA TYR A 356 27.50 3.05 -0.62
C TYR A 356 27.81 4.55 -0.62
N VAL A 357 26.87 5.37 -0.13
CA VAL A 357 27.04 6.83 -0.09
C VAL A 357 27.49 7.25 1.30
N ASN A 358 28.65 7.91 1.38
CA ASN A 358 29.11 8.47 2.64
C ASN A 358 28.34 9.77 2.97
N ARG A 359 27.56 9.72 4.06
CA ARG A 359 26.68 10.83 4.48
C ARG A 359 27.44 12.07 4.92
N ASP A 360 28.60 11.94 5.57
CA ASP A 360 29.38 13.10 6.03
C ASP A 360 29.83 13.95 4.84
N THR A 361 30.23 13.29 3.76
CA THR A 361 30.71 13.92 2.52
C THR A 361 29.55 14.41 1.64
N LEU A 362 28.39 13.77 1.75
CA LEU A 362 27.18 14.18 1.05
C LEU A 362 26.65 15.51 1.59
N PHE A 363 26.68 15.69 2.92
CA PHE A 363 26.14 16.87 3.59
C PHE A 363 27.16 17.98 3.88
N CYS A 364 28.41 17.86 3.38
CA CYS A 364 29.47 18.87 3.59
C CYS A 364 29.29 20.20 2.82
N TYR A 365 28.16 20.39 2.11
CA TYR A 365 27.84 21.58 1.32
C TYR A 365 28.88 21.93 0.22
N HIS A 366 29.47 20.91 -0.41
CA HIS A 366 30.29 21.10 -1.61
C HIS A 366 29.43 21.14 -2.89
N LYS A 367 29.82 21.94 -3.90
CA LYS A 367 29.03 22.13 -5.13
C LYS A 367 28.67 20.82 -5.85
N ALA A 368 29.60 19.87 -5.92
CA ALA A 368 29.33 18.57 -6.56
C ALA A 368 28.41 17.68 -5.70
N SER A 369 28.60 17.69 -4.37
CA SER A 369 27.78 16.94 -3.42
C SER A 369 26.35 17.47 -3.39
N GLU A 370 26.15 18.79 -3.46
CA GLU A 370 24.83 19.42 -3.54
C GLU A 370 24.07 19.03 -4.82
N VAL A 371 24.74 19.04 -5.98
CA VAL A 371 24.12 18.58 -7.24
C VAL A 371 23.72 17.10 -7.14
N PHE A 372 24.57 16.27 -6.52
CA PHE A 372 24.28 14.86 -6.30
C PHE A 372 23.11 14.66 -5.31
N LEU A 373 23.08 15.41 -4.21
CA LEU A 373 22.01 15.39 -3.22
C LEU A 373 20.68 15.86 -3.81
N GLN A 374 20.69 16.91 -4.65
CA GLN A 374 19.51 17.37 -5.38
C GLN A 374 18.97 16.28 -6.32
N ARG A 375 19.83 15.56 -7.05
CA ARG A 375 19.42 14.42 -7.88
C ARG A 375 18.81 13.29 -7.05
N LEU A 376 19.44 12.96 -5.92
CA LEU A 376 19.00 11.92 -4.99
C LEU A 376 17.62 12.27 -4.40
N MET A 377 17.44 13.51 -3.92
CA MET A 377 16.17 13.97 -3.36
C MET A 377 15.09 14.10 -4.43
N ALA A 378 15.43 14.58 -5.64
CA ALA A 378 14.49 14.63 -6.77
C ALA A 378 13.95 13.24 -7.10
N LEU A 379 14.82 12.23 -7.06
CA LEU A 379 14.42 10.84 -7.27
C LEU A 379 13.50 10.31 -6.15
N TYR A 380 13.78 10.64 -4.88
CA TYR A 380 12.88 10.31 -3.77
C TYR A 380 11.51 10.97 -3.88
N VAL A 381 11.45 12.25 -4.28
CA VAL A 381 10.18 12.98 -4.48
C VAL A 381 9.40 12.42 -5.67
N ALA A 382 10.10 11.94 -6.69
CA ALA A 382 9.45 11.34 -7.86
C ALA A 382 8.88 9.94 -7.59
N SER A 383 9.51 9.13 -6.74
CA SER A 383 9.06 7.75 -6.47
C SER A 383 7.95 7.67 -5.42
N HIS A 384 7.99 8.51 -4.39
CA HIS A 384 7.07 8.45 -3.26
C HIS A 384 5.81 9.32 -3.44
N TYR A 385 4.73 8.92 -2.76
CA TYR A 385 3.44 9.63 -2.80
C TYR A 385 3.45 10.89 -1.93
N LYS A 386 4.10 10.83 -0.76
CA LYS A 386 4.24 11.97 0.15
C LYS A 386 5.63 11.97 0.74
N ASN A 387 6.32 13.10 0.59
CA ASN A 387 7.57 13.38 1.27
C ASN A 387 7.39 14.58 2.18
N SER A 388 8.11 14.57 3.29
CA SER A 388 8.26 15.72 4.17
C SER A 388 9.69 16.23 4.07
N PRO A 389 9.95 17.55 4.11
CA PRO A 389 11.30 18.07 4.23
C PRO A 389 12.07 17.51 5.43
N ASN A 390 11.35 17.13 6.49
CA ASN A 390 11.92 16.48 7.68
C ASN A 390 12.60 15.13 7.35
N ASP A 391 12.25 14.50 6.22
CA ASP A 391 12.90 13.28 5.76
C ASP A 391 14.38 13.53 5.44
N LEU A 392 14.73 14.72 4.96
CA LEU A 392 16.12 15.11 4.68
C LEU A 392 16.94 15.20 5.96
N GLN A 393 16.34 15.75 7.02
CA GLN A 393 16.95 15.81 8.34
C GLN A 393 17.10 14.41 8.96
N MET A 394 16.09 13.55 8.80
CA MET A 394 16.20 12.15 9.21
C MET A 394 17.31 11.43 8.45
N LEU A 395 17.46 11.70 7.15
CA LEU A 395 18.50 11.10 6.31
C LEU A 395 19.92 11.51 6.75
N SER A 396 20.07 12.74 7.21
CA SER A 396 21.36 13.31 7.61
C SER A 396 21.76 12.92 9.03
N ASP A 397 20.86 13.07 10.00
CA ASP A 397 21.24 13.07 11.40
C ASP A 397 21.12 11.69 12.04
N ALA A 398 20.16 10.87 11.60
CA ALA A 398 19.87 9.60 12.26
C ALA A 398 20.96 8.54 11.96
N PRO A 399 21.68 8.02 12.98
CA PRO A 399 22.89 7.21 12.80
C PRO A 399 22.62 5.88 12.09
N ALA A 400 21.50 5.24 12.38
CA ALA A 400 21.12 3.93 11.85
C ALA A 400 20.80 3.90 10.33
N HIS A 401 20.73 5.06 9.67
CA HIS A 401 20.39 5.12 8.25
C HIS A 401 21.61 4.89 7.34
N HIS A 402 21.41 4.10 6.29
CA HIS A 402 22.37 3.84 5.24
C HIS A 402 21.76 4.14 3.87
N LEU A 403 22.59 4.67 2.99
CA LEU A 403 22.22 5.07 1.64
C LEU A 403 23.02 4.27 0.62
N PHE A 404 22.30 3.67 -0.32
CA PHE A 404 22.88 2.95 -1.43
C PHE A 404 22.34 3.51 -2.75
N CYS A 405 23.22 3.73 -3.71
CA CYS A 405 22.87 4.23 -5.05
C CYS A 405 23.28 3.20 -6.11
N LEU A 406 22.37 2.87 -7.01
CA LEU A 406 22.64 2.08 -8.19
C LEU A 406 23.07 3.02 -9.33
N LEU A 407 24.29 2.82 -9.83
CA LEU A 407 24.87 3.64 -10.87
C LEU A 407 25.12 2.80 -12.13
N PRO A 408 25.01 3.41 -13.33
CA PRO A 408 25.47 2.77 -14.56
C PRO A 408 27.01 2.60 -14.51
N PRO A 409 27.57 1.67 -15.29
CA PRO A 409 29.02 1.52 -15.38
C PRO A 409 29.63 2.84 -15.88
N VAL A 410 30.50 3.44 -15.05
CA VAL A 410 31.13 4.72 -15.37
C VAL A 410 32.33 4.45 -16.28
N PRO A 411 32.34 4.93 -17.54
CA PRO A 411 33.53 4.83 -18.36
C PRO A 411 34.64 5.66 -17.71
N PRO A 412 35.88 5.14 -17.60
CA PRO A 412 36.99 5.82 -16.92
C PRO A 412 37.40 7.15 -17.56
N THR A 413 36.84 7.49 -18.72
CA THR A 413 37.14 8.69 -19.50
C THR A 413 36.23 9.89 -19.20
N GLN A 414 35.10 9.71 -18.48
CA GLN A 414 34.19 10.81 -18.16
C GLN A 414 34.29 11.23 -16.69
N ASN A 415 34.83 12.42 -16.44
CA ASN A 415 34.78 13.12 -15.14
C ASN A 415 33.41 13.78 -14.87
N ALA A 416 32.32 13.18 -15.36
CA ALA A 416 30.96 13.68 -15.12
C ALA A 416 30.34 12.94 -13.93
N LEU A 417 29.55 13.67 -13.12
CA LEU A 417 28.78 13.06 -12.03
C LEU A 417 27.83 11.99 -12.60
N PRO A 418 27.95 10.72 -12.19
CA PRO A 418 27.11 9.65 -12.70
C PRO A 418 25.64 9.92 -12.37
N GLU A 419 24.76 9.47 -13.26
CA GLU A 419 23.34 9.58 -13.04
C GLU A 419 22.86 8.47 -12.10
N VAL A 420 21.95 8.81 -11.19
CA VAL A 420 21.45 7.90 -10.18
C VAL A 420 20.20 7.18 -10.71
N LEU A 421 20.31 5.89 -10.99
CA LEU A 421 19.20 5.09 -11.55
C LEU A 421 18.20 4.65 -10.48
N ALA A 422 18.73 4.21 -9.34
CA ALA A 422 17.94 3.81 -8.18
C ALA A 422 18.65 4.15 -6.88
N VAL A 423 17.89 4.43 -5.83
CA VAL A 423 18.40 4.68 -4.48
C VAL A 423 17.65 3.82 -3.48
N ILE A 424 18.38 3.22 -2.56
CA ILE A 424 17.84 2.45 -1.44
C ILE A 424 18.26 3.12 -0.13
N GLN A 425 17.27 3.39 0.72
CA GLN A 425 17.47 3.80 2.10
C GLN A 425 17.22 2.61 3.02
N VAL A 426 18.23 2.21 3.77
CA VAL A 426 18.15 1.17 4.81
C VAL A 426 18.25 1.84 6.17
N CYS A 427 17.55 1.32 7.16
CA CYS A 427 17.66 1.68 8.57
C CYS A 427 17.99 0.40 9.33
N LEU A 428 19.08 0.38 10.07
CA LEU A 428 19.38 -0.71 11.00
C LEU A 428 18.41 -0.59 12.19
N GLU A 429 17.76 -1.69 12.55
CA GLU A 429 16.80 -1.79 13.65
C GLU A 429 17.08 -3.09 14.43
N GLY A 430 16.92 -3.09 15.75
CA GLY A 430 17.07 -4.30 16.55
C GLY A 430 18.05 -4.15 17.71
N GLU A 431 18.56 -5.28 18.20
CA GLU A 431 19.44 -5.37 19.37
C GLU A 431 18.85 -4.73 20.63
N ILE A 432 17.51 -4.78 20.76
CA ILE A 432 16.79 -4.19 21.89
C ILE A 432 16.92 -5.12 23.09
N SER A 433 17.15 -4.54 24.27
CA SER A 433 17.28 -5.35 25.48
C SER A 433 15.95 -6.06 25.81
N ARG A 434 16.02 -7.34 26.19
CA ARG A 434 14.84 -8.14 26.58
C ARG A 434 14.03 -7.47 27.68
N GLN A 435 14.69 -6.81 28.63
CA GLN A 435 14.03 -6.07 29.72
C GLN A 435 13.26 -4.86 29.20
N SER A 436 13.80 -4.09 28.24
CA SER A 436 13.08 -3.00 27.60
C SER A 436 11.82 -3.47 26.88
N ILE A 437 11.89 -4.61 26.18
CA ILE A 437 10.73 -5.19 25.47
C ILE A 437 9.64 -5.60 26.47
N LEU A 438 9.99 -6.32 27.54
CA LEU A 438 9.03 -6.73 28.57
C LEU A 438 8.42 -5.52 29.32
N ASN A 439 9.21 -4.48 29.58
CA ASN A 439 8.73 -3.24 30.18
C ASN A 439 7.78 -2.47 29.25
N SER A 440 8.05 -2.47 27.95
CA SER A 440 7.19 -1.86 26.93
C SER A 440 5.87 -2.63 26.79
N LEU A 441 5.92 -3.96 26.70
CA LEU A 441 4.74 -4.82 26.62
C LEU A 441 3.82 -4.67 27.85
N SER A 442 4.40 -4.50 29.05
CA SER A 442 3.63 -4.31 30.28
C SER A 442 3.08 -2.90 30.48
N ARG A 443 3.79 -1.86 29.99
CA ARG A 443 3.39 -0.44 30.17
C ARG A 443 2.69 0.17 28.96
N GLY A 444 2.66 -0.53 27.82
CA GLY A 444 2.06 -0.06 26.56
C GLY A 444 2.73 1.17 25.95
N LYS A 445 3.97 1.51 26.35
CA LYS A 445 4.69 2.68 25.84
C LYS A 445 5.67 2.27 24.75
N LYS A 446 5.37 2.66 23.51
CA LYS A 446 6.29 2.52 22.37
C LYS A 446 7.39 3.59 22.48
N ALA A 447 8.65 3.15 22.52
CA ALA A 447 9.78 4.05 22.33
C ALA A 447 9.75 4.57 20.87
N SER A 448 10.23 5.79 20.64
CA SER A 448 10.42 6.32 19.29
C SER A 448 11.62 5.65 18.64
N GLY A 449 11.43 4.99 17.50
CA GLY A 449 12.46 4.19 16.82
C GLY A 449 11.97 2.78 16.53
N ASP A 450 12.74 2.00 15.77
CA ASP A 450 12.61 0.54 15.59
C ASP A 450 11.19 0.01 15.33
N LEU A 451 10.61 0.34 14.17
CA LEU A 451 9.20 0.03 13.89
C LEU A 451 8.92 -1.48 13.85
N ILE A 452 9.80 -2.25 13.20
CA ILE A 452 9.57 -3.68 12.94
C ILE A 452 9.69 -4.49 14.23
N PRO A 453 10.78 -4.38 15.03
CA PRO A 453 10.89 -5.06 16.32
C PRO A 453 9.67 -4.83 17.21
N TRP A 454 9.26 -3.56 17.39
CA TRP A 454 8.10 -3.24 18.24
C TRP A 454 6.80 -3.86 17.74
N THR A 455 6.51 -3.74 16.44
CA THR A 455 5.23 -4.21 15.88
C THR A 455 5.13 -5.74 15.89
N VAL A 456 6.22 -6.43 15.56
CA VAL A 456 6.25 -7.90 15.54
C VAL A 456 6.21 -8.44 16.97
N SER A 457 7.03 -7.91 17.89
CA SER A 457 6.99 -8.36 19.30
C SER A 457 5.65 -8.09 19.97
N GLU A 458 4.95 -7.01 19.65
CA GLU A 458 3.59 -6.75 20.15
C GLU A 458 2.56 -7.76 19.59
N GLN A 459 2.63 -8.05 18.30
CA GLN A 459 1.63 -8.86 17.60
C GLN A 459 1.79 -10.38 17.87
N PHE A 460 3.02 -10.85 18.07
CA PHE A 460 3.34 -12.25 18.35
C PHE A 460 3.66 -12.49 19.83
N GLN A 461 3.78 -11.44 20.64
CA GLN A 461 4.19 -11.50 22.05
C GLN A 461 5.54 -12.22 22.24
N ASP A 462 6.41 -12.09 21.24
CA ASP A 462 7.70 -12.75 21.20
C ASP A 462 8.82 -11.74 21.56
N PRO A 463 9.45 -11.87 22.74
CA PRO A 463 10.55 -11.00 23.13
C PRO A 463 11.86 -11.34 22.44
N ASP A 464 12.01 -12.56 21.89
CA ASP A 464 13.26 -13.01 21.29
C ASP A 464 13.49 -12.33 19.93
N PHE A 465 12.41 -12.07 19.19
CA PHE A 465 12.48 -11.34 17.91
C PHE A 465 13.06 -9.92 18.05
N GLY A 466 12.76 -9.20 19.14
CA GLY A 466 13.26 -7.84 19.31
C GLY A 466 14.76 -7.76 19.65
N GLY A 467 15.35 -8.89 20.07
CA GLY A 467 16.81 -8.99 20.27
C GLY A 467 17.59 -9.26 18.98
N LEU A 468 16.93 -9.66 17.90
CA LEU A 468 17.57 -9.89 16.59
C LEU A 468 18.02 -8.57 15.97
N SER A 469 19.06 -8.62 15.14
CA SER A 469 19.55 -7.47 14.38
C SER A 469 18.97 -7.50 12.97
N GLY A 470 18.33 -6.40 12.55
CA GLY A 470 17.58 -6.35 11.30
C GLY A 470 17.84 -5.08 10.48
N GLY A 471 17.76 -5.22 9.16
CA GLY A 471 17.80 -4.09 8.24
C GLY A 471 16.41 -3.76 7.71
N ARG A 472 15.84 -2.61 8.06
CA ARG A 472 14.61 -2.11 7.46
C ARG A 472 14.90 -1.31 6.19
N VAL A 473 14.46 -1.79 5.04
CA VAL A 473 14.43 -0.99 3.82
C VAL A 473 13.28 0.02 3.93
N VAL A 474 13.62 1.28 4.21
CA VAL A 474 12.65 2.37 4.43
C VAL A 474 12.10 2.87 3.10
N ARG A 475 12.99 3.06 2.11
CA ARG A 475 12.63 3.62 0.80
C ARG A 475 13.42 2.96 -0.32
N ILE A 476 12.74 2.70 -1.43
CA ILE A 476 13.36 2.37 -2.71
C ILE A 476 12.80 3.35 -3.73
N ALA A 477 13.70 4.13 -4.32
CA ALA A 477 13.36 5.06 -5.39
C ALA A 477 14.00 4.57 -6.68
N VAL A 478 13.17 4.32 -7.69
CA VAL A 478 13.61 4.04 -9.06
C VAL A 478 13.09 5.15 -9.94
N HIS A 479 13.91 5.58 -10.88
CA HIS A 479 13.57 6.64 -11.81
C HIS A 479 12.24 6.33 -12.53
N PRO A 480 11.27 7.26 -12.57
CA PRO A 480 9.93 7.01 -13.13
C PRO A 480 9.95 6.46 -14.56
N ASP A 481 10.83 6.98 -15.41
CA ASP A 481 10.96 6.55 -16.81
C ASP A 481 11.57 5.14 -16.96
N TYR A 482 12.25 4.62 -15.93
CA TYR A 482 12.91 3.30 -15.94
C TYR A 482 12.17 2.25 -15.10
N GLN A 483 10.93 2.56 -14.69
CA GLN A 483 10.08 1.61 -13.98
C GLN A 483 9.70 0.44 -14.91
N GLY A 484 9.87 -0.79 -14.41
CA GLY A 484 9.57 -2.01 -15.16
C GLY A 484 10.78 -2.67 -15.83
N MET A 485 11.93 -2.00 -15.90
CA MET A 485 13.18 -2.57 -16.46
C MET A 485 13.98 -3.44 -15.48
N GLY A 486 13.59 -3.49 -14.20
CA GLY A 486 14.20 -4.39 -13.21
C GLY A 486 15.35 -3.83 -12.36
N TYR A 487 15.71 -2.55 -12.50
CA TYR A 487 16.78 -1.90 -11.70
C TYR A 487 16.55 -2.01 -10.18
N GLY A 488 15.31 -1.86 -9.71
CA GLY A 488 14.97 -2.03 -8.30
C GLY A 488 15.20 -3.45 -7.79
N SER A 489 14.91 -4.47 -8.62
CA SER A 489 15.16 -5.87 -8.26
C SER A 489 16.65 -6.16 -8.19
N ARG A 490 17.43 -5.64 -9.13
CA ARG A 490 18.90 -5.75 -9.13
C ARG A 490 19.51 -5.10 -7.89
N ALA A 491 19.08 -3.88 -7.57
CA ALA A 491 19.59 -3.15 -6.41
C ALA A 491 19.31 -3.90 -5.09
N LEU A 492 18.13 -4.51 -4.96
CA LEU A 492 17.81 -5.38 -3.81
C LEU A 492 18.63 -6.66 -3.76
N GLN A 493 18.87 -7.32 -4.90
CA GLN A 493 19.70 -8.51 -4.96
C GLN A 493 21.15 -8.21 -4.53
N LEU A 494 21.73 -7.11 -5.03
CA LEU A 494 23.07 -6.69 -4.63
C LEU A 494 23.15 -6.32 -3.14
N LEU A 495 22.13 -5.63 -2.63
CA LEU A 495 22.04 -5.31 -1.21
C LEU A 495 21.93 -6.56 -0.33
N GLN A 496 21.14 -7.55 -0.76
CA GLN A 496 21.04 -8.83 -0.06
C GLN A 496 22.40 -9.55 -0.06
N MET A 497 23.07 -9.65 -1.21
CA MET A 497 24.39 -10.27 -1.31
C MET A 497 25.44 -9.55 -0.44
N TYR A 498 25.31 -8.23 -0.25
CA TYR A 498 26.15 -7.42 0.63
C TYR A 498 25.98 -7.80 2.10
N TYR A 499 24.74 -7.84 2.60
CA TYR A 499 24.50 -8.21 4.01
C TYR A 499 24.66 -9.70 4.30
N GLU A 500 24.54 -10.58 3.29
CA GLU A 500 24.90 -12.01 3.41
C GLU A 500 26.42 -12.23 3.41
N GLY A 501 27.24 -11.19 3.20
CA GLY A 501 28.71 -11.32 3.21
C GLY A 501 29.29 -12.02 1.97
N ARG A 502 28.55 -12.12 0.86
CA ARG A 502 29.03 -12.76 -0.38
C ARG A 502 30.08 -11.92 -1.13
N PHE A 503 30.27 -10.66 -0.76
CA PHE A 503 31.31 -9.81 -1.33
C PHE A 503 32.60 -9.96 -0.51
N PRO A 504 33.71 -10.41 -1.13
CA PRO A 504 34.99 -10.42 -0.46
C PRO A 504 35.42 -8.97 -0.20
N CYS A 505 35.56 -8.59 1.07
CA CYS A 505 36.15 -7.32 1.44
C CYS A 505 37.62 -7.32 1.04
N LEU A 506 38.05 -6.30 0.29
CA LEU A 506 39.44 -6.18 -0.16
C LEU A 506 40.39 -5.71 0.97
N GLU A 507 39.84 -5.19 2.06
CA GLU A 507 40.62 -4.74 3.22
C GLU A 507 40.57 -5.79 4.36
N GLU A 508 41.66 -6.55 4.51
CA GLU A 508 41.87 -7.54 5.59
C GLU A 508 42.11 -6.91 6.98
N LYS A 509 42.15 -5.58 7.07
CA LYS A 509 42.32 -4.88 8.34
C LYS A 509 41.18 -3.92 8.53
N VAL A 510 40.31 -4.23 9.49
CA VAL A 510 39.53 -3.22 10.19
C VAL A 510 40.56 -2.26 10.76
N LEU A 511 40.85 -1.18 10.04
CA LEU A 511 41.29 0.03 10.70
C LEU A 511 40.10 0.42 11.56
N GLU A 512 40.09 -0.06 12.81
CA GLU A 512 39.61 0.74 13.92
C GLU A 512 40.49 2.01 13.92
N THR A 513 40.34 2.88 12.92
CA THR A 513 40.41 4.29 13.24
C THR A 513 39.22 4.43 14.16
N PRO A 514 39.40 4.63 15.47
CA PRO A 514 38.31 5.17 16.24
C PRO A 514 37.86 6.37 15.42
N GLN A 515 36.59 6.41 15.05
CA GLN A 515 35.96 7.68 14.78
C GLN A 515 35.91 8.41 16.14
N GLU A 516 37.08 8.74 16.69
CA GLU A 516 37.24 9.99 17.39
C GLU A 516 36.80 11.00 16.35
N ILE A 517 35.52 11.36 16.47
CA ILE A 517 35.08 12.70 16.15
C ILE A 517 36.15 13.54 16.83
N HIS A 518 37.10 14.07 16.07
CA HIS A 518 37.90 15.18 16.54
C HIS A 518 36.86 16.24 16.87
N THR A 519 36.41 16.23 18.13
CA THR A 519 35.83 17.38 18.79
C THR A 519 36.91 18.41 18.57
N VAL A 520 36.68 19.26 17.57
CA VAL A 520 37.61 20.31 17.18
C VAL A 520 38.04 20.93 18.50
N SER A 521 39.32 20.76 18.85
CA SER A 521 39.89 21.43 19.99
C SER A 521 39.56 22.89 19.77
N SER A 522 38.76 23.43 20.67
CA SER A 522 38.36 24.82 20.71
C SER A 522 39.62 25.65 20.93
N GLU A 523 40.40 25.85 19.87
CA GLU A 523 41.32 26.96 19.82
C GLU A 523 40.44 28.21 19.81
N ALA A 524 40.62 29.02 20.85
CA ALA A 524 39.85 30.21 21.15
C ALA A 524 40.08 31.29 20.07
N VAL A 525 39.43 31.14 18.92
CA VAL A 525 39.35 32.17 17.89
C VAL A 525 38.15 33.06 18.22
N SER A 526 38.35 34.37 18.23
CA SER A 526 37.30 35.35 18.44
C SER A 526 36.24 35.25 17.32
N LEU A 527 34.95 35.45 17.64
CA LEU A 527 33.83 35.34 16.69
C LEU A 527 34.00 36.18 15.41
N LEU A 528 34.78 37.27 15.48
CA LEU A 528 35.06 38.18 14.37
C LEU A 528 36.09 37.64 13.34
N GLU A 529 36.90 36.67 13.73
CA GLU A 529 37.99 36.09 12.90
C GLU A 529 37.66 34.66 12.41
N GLU A 530 36.52 34.09 12.84
CA GLU A 530 36.16 32.72 12.54
C GLU A 530 35.65 32.55 11.10
N VAL A 531 36.51 32.02 10.22
CA VAL A 531 36.14 31.66 8.84
C VAL A 531 35.66 30.21 8.81
N ILE A 532 34.38 30.02 8.46
CA ILE A 532 33.78 28.71 8.31
C ILE A 532 34.24 28.09 6.98
N THR A 533 35.01 27.00 7.04
CA THR A 533 35.42 26.22 5.86
C THR A 533 34.94 24.77 5.96
N PRO A 534 34.63 24.10 4.83
CA PRO A 534 34.34 22.67 4.80
C PRO A 534 35.51 21.85 5.39
N ARG A 535 35.21 20.65 5.92
CA ARG A 535 36.22 19.73 6.47
C ARG A 535 37.27 19.39 5.41
N LYS A 536 38.56 19.45 5.79
CA LYS A 536 39.71 19.32 4.85
C LYS A 536 40.06 17.88 4.48
N ASP A 537 39.78 16.92 5.36
CA ASP A 537 40.01 15.48 5.14
C ASP A 537 38.67 14.74 5.06
N LEU A 538 38.10 14.66 3.86
CA LEU A 538 36.82 13.99 3.62
C LEU A 538 37.04 12.66 2.88
N PRO A 539 36.43 11.56 3.33
CA PRO A 539 36.41 10.32 2.57
C PRO A 539 35.72 10.52 1.21
N PRO A 540 35.87 9.58 0.26
CA PRO A 540 35.17 9.68 -1.02
C PRO A 540 33.64 9.60 -0.83
N LEU A 541 32.91 10.31 -1.70
CA LEU A 541 31.43 10.36 -1.67
C LEU A 541 30.78 8.99 -1.91
N LEU A 542 31.38 8.23 -2.82
CA LEU A 542 30.91 6.92 -3.24
C LEU A 542 31.99 5.89 -2.87
N LEU A 543 31.58 4.90 -2.08
CA LEU A 543 32.39 3.75 -1.72
C LEU A 543 31.84 2.53 -2.46
N LYS A 544 32.73 1.70 -3.00
CA LYS A 544 32.31 0.40 -3.54
C LYS A 544 31.92 -0.52 -2.40
N LEU A 545 30.99 -1.45 -2.66
CA LEU A 545 30.60 -2.44 -1.65
C LEU A 545 31.74 -3.32 -1.16
N ASN A 546 32.79 -3.51 -1.97
CA ASN A 546 33.97 -4.31 -1.58
C ASN A 546 34.93 -3.57 -0.63
N GLU A 547 34.79 -2.25 -0.50
CA GLU A 547 35.65 -1.38 0.31
C GLU A 547 35.12 -1.23 1.75
N ARG A 548 33.87 -1.67 2.02
CA ARG A 548 33.25 -1.55 3.34
C ARG A 548 32.72 -2.92 3.80
N PRO A 549 33.06 -3.38 5.02
CA PRO A 549 32.43 -4.57 5.60
C PRO A 549 30.97 -4.28 5.98
N ALA A 550 30.09 -5.25 5.73
CA ALA A 550 28.69 -5.19 6.11
C ALA A 550 28.49 -5.51 7.60
N GLU A 551 27.52 -4.85 8.23
CA GLU A 551 27.01 -5.27 9.54
C GLU A 551 26.34 -6.64 9.44
N ARG A 552 26.45 -7.45 10.50
CA ARG A 552 25.75 -8.74 10.57
C ARG A 552 24.26 -8.49 10.80
N LEU A 553 23.43 -9.00 9.88
CA LEU A 553 21.97 -8.86 9.95
C LEU A 553 21.30 -10.23 9.86
N ASP A 554 20.30 -10.46 10.71
CA ASP A 554 19.51 -11.70 10.74
C ASP A 554 18.35 -11.64 9.72
N TYR A 555 17.77 -10.46 9.53
CA TYR A 555 16.64 -10.26 8.62
C TYR A 555 16.67 -8.92 7.89
N LEU A 556 16.03 -8.88 6.72
CA LEU A 556 15.61 -7.66 6.05
C LEU A 556 14.10 -7.49 6.14
N GLY A 557 13.67 -6.30 6.52
CA GLY A 557 12.27 -5.94 6.65
C GLY A 557 11.87 -4.76 5.77
N VAL A 558 10.61 -4.71 5.36
CA VAL A 558 10.02 -3.58 4.62
C VAL A 558 8.70 -3.19 5.25
N SER A 559 8.39 -1.90 5.24
CA SER A 559 7.09 -1.37 5.65
C SER A 559 6.57 -0.41 4.59
N TYR A 560 5.43 -0.70 3.98
CA TYR A 560 4.89 0.11 2.88
C TYR A 560 3.37 0.05 2.80
N GLY A 561 2.76 1.02 2.09
CA GLY A 561 1.33 1.02 1.77
C GLY A 561 0.97 -0.05 0.74
N LEU A 562 0.05 -0.94 1.08
CA LEU A 562 -0.25 -2.14 0.30
C LEU A 562 -0.86 -1.79 -1.06
N THR A 563 -0.08 -1.95 -2.13
CA THR A 563 -0.54 -1.88 -3.52
C THR A 563 -0.22 -3.17 -4.28
N PRO A 564 -1.03 -3.57 -5.29
CA PRO A 564 -0.77 -4.77 -6.08
C PRO A 564 0.61 -4.78 -6.78
N ARG A 565 1.11 -3.60 -7.20
CA ARG A 565 2.39 -3.47 -7.88
C ARG A 565 3.56 -3.71 -6.92
N LEU A 566 3.54 -3.07 -5.75
CA LEU A 566 4.58 -3.24 -4.74
C LEU A 566 4.54 -4.65 -4.13
N LEU A 567 3.36 -5.21 -3.88
CA LEU A 567 3.23 -6.59 -3.38
C LEU A 567 3.88 -7.60 -4.34
N LYS A 568 3.65 -7.46 -5.65
CA LYS A 568 4.30 -8.32 -6.67
C LYS A 568 5.81 -8.13 -6.69
N PHE A 569 6.28 -6.89 -6.55
CA PHE A 569 7.72 -6.57 -6.49
C PHE A 569 8.40 -7.26 -5.30
N TRP A 570 7.86 -7.10 -4.09
CA TRP A 570 8.44 -7.69 -2.88
C TRP A 570 8.35 -9.22 -2.85
N LYS A 571 7.26 -9.80 -3.35
CA LYS A 571 7.14 -11.26 -3.50
C LYS A 571 8.18 -11.81 -4.47
N ARG A 572 8.46 -11.14 -5.58
CA ARG A 572 9.54 -11.53 -6.51
C ARG A 572 10.91 -11.43 -5.87
N ALA A 573 11.10 -10.52 -4.93
CA ALA A 573 12.36 -10.34 -4.20
C ALA A 573 12.55 -11.34 -3.04
N GLY A 574 11.61 -12.24 -2.77
CA GLY A 574 11.73 -13.25 -1.72
C GLY A 574 11.08 -12.89 -0.37
N PHE A 575 10.42 -11.74 -0.24
CA PHE A 575 9.84 -11.30 1.03
C PHE A 575 8.54 -12.03 1.38
N VAL A 576 8.28 -12.18 2.68
CA VAL A 576 7.11 -12.85 3.25
C VAL A 576 6.28 -11.85 4.08
N PRO A 577 4.96 -11.70 3.83
CA PRO A 577 4.13 -10.82 4.64
C PRO A 577 3.94 -11.38 6.05
N VAL A 578 4.16 -10.55 7.06
CA VAL A 578 4.07 -10.93 8.48
C VAL A 578 2.99 -10.15 9.21
N TYR A 579 2.77 -8.90 8.82
CA TYR A 579 1.76 -8.05 9.43
C TYR A 579 1.07 -7.15 8.40
N LEU A 580 -0.23 -6.95 8.60
CA LEU A 580 -1.04 -6.01 7.83
C LEU A 580 -1.94 -5.24 8.79
N ARG A 581 -1.81 -3.92 8.80
CA ARG A 581 -2.62 -3.04 9.64
C ARG A 581 -4.07 -3.01 9.16
N GLN A 582 -5.01 -3.18 10.09
CA GLN A 582 -6.45 -3.14 9.77
C GLN A 582 -6.92 -1.72 9.45
N THR A 583 -6.46 -0.72 10.18
CA THR A 583 -6.81 0.68 9.88
C THR A 583 -6.02 1.19 8.68
N PRO A 584 -6.71 1.66 7.61
CA PRO A 584 -6.02 2.33 6.51
C PRO A 584 -5.43 3.65 7.00
N ASN A 585 -4.39 4.11 6.32
CA ASN A 585 -3.86 5.44 6.57
C ASN A 585 -4.76 6.48 5.90
N ASP A 586 -5.21 7.51 6.63
CA ASP A 586 -6.15 8.52 6.12
C ASP A 586 -5.61 9.27 4.88
N LEU A 587 -4.28 9.45 4.84
CA LEU A 587 -3.60 10.19 3.76
C LEU A 587 -3.52 9.41 2.45
N THR A 588 -3.29 8.09 2.50
CA THR A 588 -3.11 7.27 1.29
C THR A 588 -4.30 6.37 0.99
N GLY A 589 -5.20 6.17 1.97
CA GLY A 589 -6.27 5.17 1.91
C GLY A 589 -5.75 3.73 1.86
N GLU A 590 -4.44 3.52 2.06
CA GLU A 590 -3.80 2.21 1.93
C GLU A 590 -3.48 1.63 3.32
N HIS A 591 -3.49 0.30 3.40
CA HIS A 591 -3.12 -0.42 4.62
C HIS A 591 -1.60 -0.62 4.68
N SER A 592 -0.98 -0.34 5.82
CA SER A 592 0.46 -0.57 6.01
C SER A 592 0.75 -2.06 6.15
N CYS A 593 1.63 -2.60 5.32
CA CYS A 593 2.07 -3.98 5.33
C CYS A 593 3.55 -4.09 5.69
N ILE A 594 3.88 -4.99 6.62
CA ILE A 594 5.25 -5.37 6.96
C ILE A 594 5.54 -6.72 6.34
N MET A 595 6.63 -6.80 5.56
CA MET A 595 7.15 -8.05 5.03
C MET A 595 8.60 -8.25 5.49
N LEU A 596 8.96 -9.50 5.79
CA LEU A 596 10.28 -9.89 6.27
C LEU A 596 10.93 -10.90 5.33
N LYS A 597 12.26 -10.95 5.35
CA LYS A 597 13.09 -11.94 4.67
C LYS A 597 14.28 -12.26 5.58
N THR A 598 14.53 -13.54 5.83
CA THR A 598 15.71 -14.01 6.57
C THR A 598 16.96 -13.93 5.71
N LEU A 599 18.10 -13.60 6.32
CA LEU A 599 19.41 -13.51 5.66
C LEU A 599 20.38 -14.63 6.08
N THR A 600 20.00 -15.50 7.02
CA THR A 600 20.87 -16.58 7.52
C THR A 600 21.19 -17.64 6.46
N ASP A 601 22.41 -18.19 6.56
CA ASP A 601 22.95 -19.22 5.68
C ASP A 601 22.06 -20.48 5.63
N GLU A 602 22.14 -21.18 4.50
CA GLU A 602 21.29 -22.30 4.07
C GLU A 602 21.22 -23.48 5.09
N ASP A 603 22.11 -23.52 6.09
CA ASP A 603 22.22 -24.58 7.08
C ASP A 603 21.18 -24.50 8.24
N GLU A 604 20.73 -23.30 8.64
CA GLU A 604 19.66 -23.13 9.65
C GLU A 604 18.24 -23.15 9.05
N ALA A 605 18.13 -23.02 7.73
CA ALA A 605 16.85 -23.08 7.01
C ALA A 605 16.13 -24.45 7.17
N ASN A 606 16.88 -25.50 7.55
CA ASN A 606 16.35 -26.84 7.82
C ASN A 606 15.67 -26.99 9.20
N GLN A 607 15.88 -26.06 10.13
CA GLN A 607 15.15 -26.04 11.42
C GLN A 607 14.00 -25.05 11.34
N GLY A 608 12.87 -25.48 10.75
CA GLY A 608 11.58 -24.77 10.71
C GLY A 608 11.58 -23.33 11.21
N GLY A 609 12.18 -22.42 10.42
CA GLY A 609 12.55 -21.08 10.90
C GLY A 609 11.37 -20.27 11.44
N TRP A 610 11.63 -19.38 12.40
CA TRP A 610 10.63 -18.49 13.02
C TRP A 610 9.76 -17.75 12.00
N LEU A 611 10.31 -17.42 10.82
CA LEU A 611 9.57 -16.81 9.71
C LEU A 611 8.43 -17.70 9.20
N ALA A 612 8.63 -19.02 9.17
CA ALA A 612 7.60 -19.99 8.79
C ALA A 612 6.46 -20.05 9.82
N ALA A 613 6.80 -19.98 11.11
CA ALA A 613 5.82 -19.91 12.19
C ALA A 613 5.00 -18.62 12.11
N PHE A 614 5.64 -17.46 11.93
CA PHE A 614 4.97 -16.17 11.72
C PHE A 614 4.10 -16.17 10.48
N TRP A 615 4.54 -16.78 9.39
CA TRP A 615 3.74 -16.92 8.17
C TRP A 615 2.48 -17.77 8.39
N LYS A 616 2.59 -18.89 9.14
CA LYS A 616 1.44 -19.75 9.46
C LYS A 616 0.41 -19.01 10.30
N ASP A 617 0.85 -18.28 11.32
CA ASP A 617 -0.05 -17.47 12.16
C ASP A 617 -0.66 -16.29 11.39
N PHE A 618 0.15 -15.56 10.60
CA PHE A 618 -0.34 -14.50 9.72
C PHE A 618 -1.41 -15.00 8.77
N ARG A 619 -1.21 -16.15 8.10
CA ARG A 619 -2.23 -16.75 7.22
C ARG A 619 -3.53 -17.02 7.98
N ARG A 620 -3.47 -17.63 9.16
CA ARG A 620 -4.66 -17.92 9.97
C ARG A 620 -5.40 -16.65 10.37
N ARG A 621 -4.68 -15.65 10.85
CA ARG A 621 -5.24 -14.33 11.24
C ARG A 621 -5.81 -13.60 10.04
N PHE A 622 -5.10 -13.56 8.93
CA PHE A 622 -5.54 -12.91 7.70
C PHE A 622 -6.84 -13.52 7.17
N LEU A 623 -6.95 -14.86 7.11
CA LEU A 623 -8.18 -15.54 6.69
C LEU A 623 -9.39 -15.21 7.59
N ALA A 624 -9.16 -15.02 8.90
CA ALA A 624 -10.21 -14.60 9.82
C ALA A 624 -10.57 -13.10 9.67
N LEU A 625 -9.62 -12.25 9.28
CA LEU A 625 -9.81 -10.81 9.13
C LEU A 625 -10.39 -10.39 7.77
N LEU A 626 -10.39 -11.29 6.77
CA LEU A 626 -10.88 -11.01 5.40
C LEU A 626 -12.34 -10.54 5.34
N SER A 627 -13.19 -10.99 6.26
CA SER A 627 -14.62 -10.63 6.31
C SER A 627 -14.88 -9.25 6.92
N TYR A 628 -13.90 -8.67 7.63
CA TYR A 628 -14.05 -7.38 8.32
C TYR A 628 -13.59 -6.24 7.39
N GLN A 629 -12.58 -5.47 7.81
CA GLN A 629 -12.11 -4.30 7.06
C GLN A 629 -11.52 -4.66 5.68
N PHE A 630 -10.99 -5.88 5.54
CA PHE A 630 -10.38 -6.38 4.32
C PHE A 630 -11.40 -6.93 3.29
N SER A 631 -12.71 -6.82 3.59
CA SER A 631 -13.77 -7.07 2.62
C SER A 631 -13.69 -6.10 1.44
N THR A 632 -13.17 -4.89 1.66
CA THR A 632 -12.97 -3.87 0.62
C THR A 632 -11.91 -4.23 -0.41
N PHE A 633 -11.01 -5.17 -0.12
CA PHE A 633 -9.95 -5.56 -1.06
C PHE A 633 -10.47 -6.35 -2.24
N SER A 634 -9.83 -6.19 -3.40
CA SER A 634 -10.11 -7.05 -4.54
C SER A 634 -9.68 -8.50 -4.23
N PRO A 635 -10.48 -9.52 -4.63
CA PRO A 635 -10.16 -10.93 -4.40
C PRO A 635 -8.81 -11.31 -5.00
N SER A 636 -8.45 -10.72 -6.14
CA SER A 636 -7.14 -10.88 -6.78
C SER A 636 -5.98 -10.39 -5.90
N LEU A 637 -6.14 -9.27 -5.19
CA LEU A 637 -5.11 -8.78 -4.26
C LEU A 637 -5.02 -9.70 -3.03
N ALA A 638 -6.15 -10.06 -2.42
CA ALA A 638 -6.17 -10.94 -1.26
C ALA A 638 -5.58 -12.33 -1.57
N LEU A 639 -5.89 -12.90 -2.74
CA LEU A 639 -5.28 -14.14 -3.22
C LEU A 639 -3.77 -13.99 -3.41
N ASN A 640 -3.33 -12.87 -3.99
CA ASN A 640 -1.90 -12.61 -4.11
C ASN A 640 -1.22 -12.53 -2.75
N ILE A 641 -1.85 -11.99 -1.70
CA ILE A 641 -1.28 -11.94 -0.35
C ILE A 641 -1.09 -13.35 0.19
N ILE A 642 -2.14 -14.18 0.16
CA ILE A 642 -2.14 -15.56 0.69
C ILE A 642 -1.17 -16.47 -0.04
N GLN A 643 -1.06 -16.33 -1.36
CA GLN A 643 -0.15 -17.16 -2.16
C GLN A 643 1.27 -16.59 -2.07
N ASN A 644 2.13 -17.27 -1.32
CA ASN A 644 3.57 -17.00 -1.35
C ASN A 644 4.32 -18.25 -1.79
N ARG A 645 5.00 -18.16 -2.95
CA ARG A 645 5.77 -19.28 -3.52
C ARG A 645 7.12 -19.47 -2.83
N ASN A 646 7.58 -18.45 -2.10
CA ASN A 646 8.89 -18.45 -1.44
C ASN A 646 8.91 -19.29 -0.17
N MET A 647 7.73 -19.61 0.38
CA MET A 647 7.58 -20.56 1.48
C MET A 647 7.13 -21.89 0.88
N GLY A 648 7.82 -22.97 1.22
CA GLY A 648 7.38 -24.33 0.86
C GLY A 648 5.94 -24.55 1.31
N LYS A 649 5.16 -25.34 0.54
CA LYS A 649 3.84 -25.78 1.01
C LYS A 649 4.08 -26.46 2.37
N PRO A 650 3.48 -25.98 3.48
CA PRO A 650 3.63 -26.67 4.75
C PRO A 650 3.11 -28.10 4.55
N ALA A 651 3.94 -29.10 4.88
CA ALA A 651 3.53 -30.49 4.92
C ALA A 651 2.51 -30.64 6.05
N GLN A 652 1.23 -30.43 5.73
CA GLN A 652 0.14 -30.70 6.66
C GLN A 652 -0.52 -32.02 6.27
N PRO A 653 -1.00 -32.80 7.26
CA PRO A 653 -1.65 -34.07 7.00
C PRO A 653 -2.90 -33.87 6.13
N ALA A 654 -3.17 -34.85 5.28
CA ALA A 654 -4.41 -34.90 4.51
C ALA A 654 -5.62 -34.89 5.47
N LEU A 655 -6.69 -34.21 5.05
CA LEU A 655 -7.94 -34.11 5.81
C LEU A 655 -8.43 -35.50 6.25
N SER A 656 -8.58 -35.72 7.56
CA SER A 656 -9.12 -36.97 8.10
C SER A 656 -10.65 -36.95 8.11
N ARG A 657 -11.26 -38.13 8.26
CA ARG A 657 -12.72 -38.24 8.43
C ARG A 657 -13.20 -37.54 9.70
N GLU A 658 -12.42 -37.62 10.79
CA GLU A 658 -12.75 -36.96 12.07
C GLU A 658 -12.80 -35.43 11.92
N ASP A 659 -11.87 -34.86 11.15
CA ASP A 659 -11.86 -33.42 10.84
C ASP A 659 -13.09 -33.01 10.01
N LEU A 660 -13.55 -33.87 9.09
CA LEU A 660 -14.77 -33.62 8.31
C LEU A 660 -16.03 -33.69 9.16
N GLU A 661 -16.17 -34.70 10.02
CA GLU A 661 -17.32 -34.86 10.91
C GLU A 661 -17.39 -33.76 11.98
N ALA A 662 -16.24 -33.20 12.39
CA ALA A 662 -16.19 -32.05 13.29
C ALA A 662 -16.67 -30.74 12.64
N LEU A 663 -16.53 -30.62 11.32
CA LEU A 663 -16.83 -29.39 10.56
C LEU A 663 -18.19 -29.43 9.84
N PHE A 664 -18.65 -30.61 9.41
CA PHE A 664 -19.86 -30.77 8.62
C PHE A 664 -20.74 -31.91 9.14
N LEU A 665 -22.04 -31.66 9.22
CA LEU A 665 -23.01 -32.73 9.50
C LEU A 665 -23.28 -33.58 8.26
N PRO A 666 -23.76 -34.83 8.40
CA PRO A 666 -24.15 -35.65 7.24
C PRO A 666 -25.21 -34.99 6.34
N TYR A 667 -26.08 -34.15 6.90
CA TYR A 667 -27.08 -33.38 6.14
C TYR A 667 -26.45 -32.29 5.26
N ASP A 668 -25.34 -31.70 5.71
CA ASP A 668 -24.61 -30.65 5.01
C ASP A 668 -23.94 -31.22 3.75
N LEU A 669 -23.34 -32.41 3.86
CA LEU A 669 -22.77 -33.12 2.72
C LEU A 669 -23.84 -33.47 1.67
N LYS A 670 -25.04 -33.89 2.09
CA LYS A 670 -26.18 -34.10 1.19
C LYS A 670 -26.61 -32.82 0.49
N ARG A 671 -26.63 -31.67 1.18
CA ARG A 671 -26.94 -30.37 0.58
C ARG A 671 -25.91 -29.96 -0.47
N LEU A 672 -24.62 -30.15 -0.20
CA LEU A 672 -23.55 -29.92 -1.18
C LEU A 672 -23.71 -30.82 -2.40
N GLU A 673 -24.09 -32.09 -2.20
CA GLU A 673 -24.35 -33.02 -3.29
C GLU A 673 -25.56 -32.59 -4.14
N MET A 674 -26.66 -32.17 -3.51
CA MET A 674 -27.84 -31.65 -4.22
C MET A 674 -27.52 -30.42 -5.08
N TYR A 675 -26.69 -29.49 -4.56
CA TYR A 675 -26.22 -28.35 -5.32
C TYR A 675 -25.31 -28.75 -6.48
N SER A 676 -24.42 -29.73 -6.27
CA SER A 676 -23.53 -30.25 -7.33
C SER A 676 -24.30 -30.86 -8.52
N ARG A 677 -25.50 -31.38 -8.24
CA ARG A 677 -26.46 -31.92 -9.23
C ARG A 677 -27.37 -30.84 -9.84
N ASN A 678 -27.15 -29.56 -9.51
CA ASN A 678 -27.95 -28.41 -9.96
C ASN A 678 -29.43 -28.46 -9.55
N MET A 679 -29.78 -29.17 -8.47
CA MET A 679 -31.17 -29.30 -8.01
C MET A 679 -31.61 -28.16 -7.09
N VAL A 680 -30.66 -27.39 -6.56
CA VAL A 680 -30.88 -26.37 -5.53
C VAL A 680 -30.08 -25.12 -5.86
N ASP A 681 -30.58 -23.95 -5.43
CA ASP A 681 -29.88 -22.68 -5.54
C ASP A 681 -28.69 -22.54 -4.57
N TYR A 682 -27.76 -21.65 -4.90
CA TYR A 682 -26.53 -21.45 -4.13
C TYR A 682 -26.78 -20.94 -2.71
N HIS A 683 -27.92 -20.27 -2.46
CA HIS A 683 -28.31 -19.79 -1.12
C HIS A 683 -28.35 -20.92 -0.07
N LEU A 684 -28.73 -22.15 -0.46
CA LEU A 684 -28.78 -23.30 0.44
C LEU A 684 -27.39 -23.87 0.78
N ILE A 685 -26.30 -23.37 0.20
CA ILE A 685 -24.95 -23.83 0.57
C ILE A 685 -24.08 -22.71 1.14
N MET A 686 -24.58 -21.47 1.20
CA MET A 686 -23.82 -20.29 1.62
C MET A 686 -23.27 -20.37 3.04
N ASP A 687 -23.95 -21.09 3.94
CA ASP A 687 -23.52 -21.35 5.31
C ASP A 687 -22.26 -22.23 5.39
N MET A 688 -22.07 -23.14 4.43
CA MET A 688 -20.94 -24.07 4.41
C MET A 688 -19.70 -23.54 3.67
N ILE A 689 -19.88 -22.60 2.73
CA ILE A 689 -18.78 -22.05 1.91
C ILE A 689 -17.64 -21.45 2.76
N PRO A 690 -17.89 -20.71 3.87
CA PRO A 690 -16.82 -20.16 4.68
C PRO A 690 -15.91 -21.24 5.28
N ALA A 691 -16.49 -22.34 5.74
CA ALA A 691 -15.74 -23.49 6.27
C ALA A 691 -14.89 -24.14 5.16
N ILE A 692 -15.50 -24.45 4.01
CA ILE A 692 -14.81 -25.01 2.84
C ILE A 692 -13.64 -24.12 2.40
N SER A 693 -13.86 -22.81 2.37
CA SER A 693 -12.85 -21.83 1.97
C SER A 693 -11.69 -21.78 2.95
N ARG A 694 -11.95 -21.84 4.26
CA ARG A 694 -10.89 -21.88 5.28
C ARG A 694 -10.01 -23.12 5.13
N ILE A 695 -10.60 -24.30 4.97
CA ILE A 695 -9.87 -25.57 4.80
C ILE A 695 -9.03 -25.54 3.51
N TYR A 696 -9.60 -24.99 2.42
CA TYR A 696 -8.88 -24.80 1.16
C TYR A 696 -7.65 -23.91 1.32
N PHE A 697 -7.81 -22.71 1.87
CA PHE A 697 -6.72 -21.73 2.00
C PHE A 697 -5.74 -22.03 3.13
N LEU A 698 -6.06 -22.96 4.04
CA LEU A 698 -5.11 -23.54 4.99
C LEU A 698 -4.31 -24.72 4.39
N ASN A 699 -4.53 -25.05 3.12
CA ASN A 699 -3.93 -26.18 2.40
C ASN A 699 -4.27 -27.56 2.99
N GLN A 700 -5.41 -27.67 3.69
CA GLN A 700 -5.88 -28.94 4.26
C GLN A 700 -6.60 -29.82 3.21
N LEU A 701 -7.09 -29.23 2.11
CA LEU A 701 -7.71 -29.94 0.98
C LEU A 701 -6.71 -30.58 -0.01
N GLY A 702 -5.45 -30.79 0.38
CA GLY A 702 -4.43 -31.45 -0.45
C GLY A 702 -4.15 -30.74 -1.78
N ASP A 703 -3.99 -31.52 -2.86
CA ASP A 703 -3.63 -31.05 -4.21
C ASP A 703 -4.82 -30.58 -5.07
N LEU A 704 -5.89 -30.08 -4.45
CA LEU A 704 -7.01 -29.51 -5.18
C LEU A 704 -6.58 -28.26 -5.97
N ALA A 705 -6.24 -28.44 -7.24
CA ALA A 705 -5.87 -27.34 -8.12
C ALA A 705 -7.13 -26.61 -8.62
N LEU A 706 -7.38 -25.42 -8.05
CA LEU A 706 -8.33 -24.46 -8.59
C LEU A 706 -7.61 -23.45 -9.48
N SER A 707 -8.30 -22.98 -10.53
CA SER A 707 -7.78 -21.86 -11.32
C SER A 707 -7.69 -20.59 -10.46
N ALA A 708 -6.89 -19.61 -10.88
CA ALA A 708 -6.77 -18.34 -10.16
C ALA A 708 -8.12 -17.63 -10.01
N ALA A 709 -8.95 -17.64 -11.07
CA ALA A 709 -10.30 -17.08 -11.03
C ALA A 709 -11.24 -17.86 -10.10
N GLN A 710 -11.17 -19.20 -10.09
CA GLN A 710 -11.93 -20.03 -9.16
C GLN A 710 -11.53 -19.80 -7.71
N SER A 711 -10.24 -19.69 -7.43
CA SER A 711 -9.73 -19.39 -6.09
C SER A 711 -10.11 -17.98 -5.64
N ALA A 712 -10.04 -16.98 -6.52
CA ALA A 712 -10.48 -15.62 -6.24
C ALA A 712 -11.99 -15.58 -5.94
N LEU A 713 -12.79 -16.33 -6.70
CA LEU A 713 -14.23 -16.45 -6.48
C LEU A 713 -14.56 -17.10 -5.14
N LEU A 714 -13.90 -18.22 -4.82
CA LEU A 714 -14.08 -18.92 -3.54
C LEU A 714 -13.72 -18.02 -2.35
N LEU A 715 -12.63 -17.26 -2.48
CA LEU A 715 -12.23 -16.27 -1.48
C LEU A 715 -13.25 -15.13 -1.33
N GLY A 716 -13.73 -14.59 -2.45
CA GLY A 716 -14.67 -13.47 -2.47
C GLY A 716 -16.01 -13.83 -1.83
N ILE A 717 -16.60 -14.97 -2.20
CA ILE A 717 -17.88 -15.44 -1.66
C ILE A 717 -17.69 -15.98 -0.23
N GLY A 718 -16.69 -16.82 -0.02
CA GLY A 718 -16.54 -17.58 1.22
C GLY A 718 -15.91 -16.82 2.38
N LEU A 719 -14.88 -16.01 2.12
CA LEU A 719 -14.09 -15.35 3.18
C LEU A 719 -14.30 -13.83 3.24
N GLN A 720 -14.56 -13.16 2.13
CA GLN A 720 -14.87 -11.73 2.11
C GLN A 720 -16.37 -11.43 2.17
N HIS A 721 -17.23 -12.45 2.02
CA HIS A 721 -18.69 -12.35 2.03
C HIS A 721 -19.25 -11.30 1.05
N LYS A 722 -18.64 -11.20 -0.13
CA LYS A 722 -19.10 -10.28 -1.18
C LYS A 722 -20.32 -10.83 -1.91
N SER A 723 -21.18 -9.91 -2.36
CA SER A 723 -22.28 -10.28 -3.25
C SER A 723 -21.76 -10.60 -4.66
N VAL A 724 -22.55 -11.35 -5.41
CA VAL A 724 -22.23 -11.72 -6.80
C VAL A 724 -22.07 -10.48 -7.68
N ASP A 725 -22.92 -9.47 -7.50
CA ASP A 725 -22.88 -8.22 -8.27
C ASP A 725 -21.60 -7.41 -8.04
N GLN A 726 -21.05 -7.45 -6.81
CA GLN A 726 -19.77 -6.83 -6.50
C GLN A 726 -18.62 -7.59 -7.17
N LEU A 727 -18.68 -8.93 -7.15
CA LEU A 727 -17.67 -9.78 -7.79
C LEU A 727 -17.68 -9.67 -9.31
N GLU A 728 -18.86 -9.46 -9.92
CA GLU A 728 -19.00 -9.19 -11.36
C GLU A 728 -18.22 -7.94 -11.77
N LYS A 729 -18.31 -6.86 -10.99
CA LYS A 729 -17.57 -5.61 -11.24
C LYS A 729 -16.06 -5.76 -11.03
N GLU A 730 -15.63 -6.56 -10.05
CA GLU A 730 -14.21 -6.68 -9.68
C GLU A 730 -13.45 -7.71 -10.51
N ILE A 731 -14.10 -8.79 -10.92
CA ILE A 731 -13.52 -9.86 -11.74
C ILE A 731 -13.73 -9.59 -13.24
N GLU A 732 -14.59 -8.62 -13.59
CA GLU A 732 -14.96 -8.26 -14.98
C GLU A 732 -15.54 -9.44 -15.77
N LEU A 733 -16.27 -10.33 -15.07
CA LEU A 733 -16.93 -11.51 -15.65
C LEU A 733 -18.44 -11.45 -15.41
N PRO A 734 -19.27 -11.79 -16.41
CA PRO A 734 -20.72 -11.84 -16.24
C PRO A 734 -21.15 -12.80 -15.13
N SER A 735 -22.19 -12.43 -14.38
CA SER A 735 -22.75 -13.20 -13.26
C SER A 735 -23.03 -14.68 -13.58
N GLY A 736 -23.57 -15.00 -14.77
CA GLY A 736 -23.84 -16.37 -15.20
C GLY A 736 -22.58 -17.24 -15.33
N GLN A 737 -21.47 -16.66 -15.78
CA GLN A 737 -20.19 -17.36 -15.87
C GLN A 737 -19.58 -17.58 -14.48
N LEU A 738 -19.70 -16.59 -13.58
CA LEU A 738 -19.25 -16.72 -12.19
C LEU A 738 -19.97 -17.88 -11.48
N MET A 739 -21.29 -17.98 -11.62
CA MET A 739 -22.07 -19.08 -11.04
C MET A 739 -21.69 -20.44 -11.65
N GLY A 740 -21.44 -20.49 -12.96
CA GLY A 740 -20.93 -21.70 -13.61
C GLY A 740 -19.56 -22.15 -13.07
N LEU A 741 -18.66 -21.20 -12.79
CA LEU A 741 -17.37 -21.49 -12.16
C LEU A 741 -17.53 -21.93 -10.71
N PHE A 742 -18.42 -21.28 -9.95
CA PHE A 742 -18.72 -21.63 -8.56
C PHE A 742 -19.25 -23.07 -8.44
N ASN A 743 -20.17 -23.47 -9.33
CA ASN A 743 -20.68 -24.83 -9.38
C ASN A 743 -19.58 -25.87 -9.64
N ARG A 744 -18.65 -25.57 -10.57
CA ARG A 744 -17.48 -26.45 -10.82
C ARG A 744 -16.57 -26.58 -9.59
N ILE A 745 -16.45 -25.55 -8.76
CA ILE A 745 -15.69 -25.63 -7.50
C ILE A 745 -16.38 -26.60 -6.54
N ILE A 746 -17.69 -26.45 -6.32
CA ILE A 746 -18.43 -27.31 -5.40
C ILE A 746 -18.41 -28.77 -5.86
N ARG A 747 -18.55 -29.06 -7.16
CA ARG A 747 -18.40 -30.42 -7.70
C ARG A 747 -17.04 -31.04 -7.37
N LYS A 748 -15.96 -30.27 -7.46
CA LYS A 748 -14.62 -30.73 -7.10
C LYS A 748 -14.49 -31.00 -5.59
N VAL A 749 -15.05 -30.13 -4.76
CA VAL A 749 -15.04 -30.29 -3.29
C VAL A 749 -15.84 -31.52 -2.86
N VAL A 750 -17.04 -31.71 -3.41
CA VAL A 750 -17.88 -32.90 -3.14
C VAL A 750 -17.15 -34.18 -3.56
N LYS A 751 -16.50 -34.18 -4.72
CA LYS A 751 -15.70 -35.33 -5.15
C LYS A 751 -14.61 -35.68 -4.13
N LEU A 752 -13.88 -34.67 -3.64
CA LEU A 752 -12.83 -34.89 -2.65
C LEU A 752 -13.39 -35.37 -1.30
N PHE A 753 -14.51 -34.82 -0.84
CA PHE A 753 -15.16 -35.29 0.40
C PHE A 753 -15.64 -36.74 0.27
N ASN A 754 -16.17 -37.14 -0.89
CA ASN A 754 -16.53 -38.52 -1.17
C ASN A 754 -15.28 -39.43 -1.19
N GLU A 755 -14.19 -39.02 -1.83
CA GLU A 755 -12.92 -39.78 -1.84
C GLU A 755 -12.36 -39.96 -0.41
N VAL A 756 -12.47 -38.96 0.47
CA VAL A 756 -12.04 -39.09 1.88
C VAL A 756 -12.96 -40.03 2.65
N GLN A 757 -14.27 -39.98 2.42
CA GLN A 757 -15.21 -40.92 3.04
C GLN A 757 -15.01 -42.35 2.56
N GLU A 758 -14.80 -42.55 1.26
CA GLU A 758 -14.51 -43.85 0.66
C GLU A 758 -13.23 -44.43 1.26
N LYS A 759 -12.13 -43.66 1.31
CA LYS A 759 -10.88 -44.11 1.96
C LYS A 759 -11.06 -44.47 3.43
N ALA A 760 -11.80 -43.67 4.18
CA ALA A 760 -12.06 -43.98 5.59
C ALA A 760 -12.94 -45.23 5.76
N ILE A 761 -13.86 -45.49 4.83
CA ILE A 761 -14.65 -46.73 4.80
C ILE A 761 -13.76 -47.90 4.38
N GLU A 762 -12.86 -47.73 3.40
CA GLU A 762 -11.87 -48.75 3.00
C GLU A 762 -10.91 -49.10 4.14
N GLU A 763 -10.47 -48.12 4.93
CA GLU A 763 -9.63 -48.35 6.12
C GLU A 763 -10.40 -49.04 7.26
N GLN A 764 -11.70 -48.75 7.40
CA GLN A 764 -12.59 -49.44 8.34
C GLN A 764 -13.00 -50.84 7.86
N MET A 765 -13.06 -51.04 6.54
CA MET A 765 -13.23 -52.35 5.92
C MET A 765 -11.91 -53.10 6.07
N VAL A 766 -11.80 -53.85 7.17
CA VAL A 766 -10.74 -54.82 7.47
C VAL A 766 -10.14 -55.38 6.18
N ALA A 767 -8.82 -55.18 6.01
CA ALA A 767 -8.02 -55.81 4.96
C ALA A 767 -8.58 -57.22 4.75
N VAL A 768 -9.09 -57.50 3.55
CA VAL A 768 -9.43 -58.86 3.15
C VAL A 768 -8.22 -59.68 3.58
N LYS A 769 -8.37 -60.53 4.61
CA LYS A 769 -7.29 -61.41 5.01
C LYS A 769 -6.94 -62.13 3.73
N ASP A 770 -5.75 -61.88 3.18
CA ASP A 770 -5.18 -62.78 2.20
C ASP A 770 -5.19 -64.12 2.91
N VAL A 771 -6.15 -64.97 2.54
CA VAL A 771 -6.23 -66.33 3.02
C VAL A 771 -5.06 -67.03 2.34
N VAL A 772 -3.87 -66.87 2.92
CA VAL A 772 -2.76 -67.75 2.66
C VAL A 772 -3.21 -69.09 3.21
N MET A 773 -3.64 -69.97 2.31
CA MET A 773 -3.93 -71.36 2.62
C MET A 773 -2.60 -72.04 2.98
N GLU A 774 -2.21 -71.94 4.25
CA GLU A 774 -1.18 -72.82 4.80
C GLU A 774 -1.78 -74.23 4.89
N PRO A 775 -1.08 -75.28 4.38
CA PRO A 775 -1.58 -76.65 4.50
C PRO A 775 -1.62 -77.02 5.97
N THR A 776 -2.80 -77.34 6.48
CA THR A 776 -2.98 -77.81 7.85
C THR A 776 -2.16 -79.09 8.06
N MET A 777 -1.43 -79.17 9.17
CA MET A 777 -0.62 -80.35 9.54
C MET A 777 -1.44 -81.62 9.77
N LYS A 778 -2.76 -81.49 9.92
CA LYS A 778 -3.72 -82.59 10.03
C LYS A 778 -4.62 -82.61 8.80
N THR A 779 -4.89 -83.81 8.28
CA THR A 779 -5.83 -84.06 7.19
C THR A 779 -7.26 -83.84 7.67
N LEU A 780 -8.13 -83.32 6.79
CA LEU A 780 -9.55 -83.07 7.07
C LEU A 780 -10.29 -84.31 7.61
N SER A 781 -9.83 -85.51 7.22
CA SER A 781 -10.32 -86.79 7.74
C SER A 781 -10.12 -86.93 9.24
N ASP A 782 -8.96 -86.52 9.74
CA ASP A 782 -8.55 -86.76 11.13
C ASP A 782 -9.26 -85.79 12.08
N ASP A 783 -9.47 -84.55 11.62
CA ASP A 783 -10.30 -83.55 12.33
C ASP A 783 -11.79 -83.96 12.34
N LEU A 784 -12.31 -84.51 11.24
CA LEU A 784 -13.68 -85.03 11.19
C LEU A 784 -13.86 -86.24 12.11
N ASP A 785 -12.85 -87.11 12.21
CA ASP A 785 -12.86 -88.26 13.11
C ASP A 785 -12.70 -87.86 14.59
N GLU A 786 -11.89 -86.84 14.90
CA GLU A 786 -11.81 -86.25 16.25
C GLU A 786 -13.15 -85.60 16.64
N ALA A 787 -13.74 -84.81 15.75
CA ALA A 787 -15.04 -84.18 15.97
C ALA A 787 -16.17 -85.22 16.09
N ALA A 788 -16.13 -86.31 15.30
CA ALA A 788 -17.10 -87.40 15.39
C ALA A 788 -16.98 -88.15 16.72
N LYS A 789 -15.76 -88.35 17.23
CA LYS A 789 -15.53 -88.96 18.57
C LYS A 789 -16.03 -88.06 19.68
N GLU A 790 -15.74 -86.75 19.64
CA GLU A 790 -16.27 -85.81 20.63
C GLU A 790 -17.81 -85.75 20.59
N PHE A 791 -18.41 -85.76 19.39
CA PHE A 791 -19.85 -85.78 19.23
C PHE A 791 -20.45 -87.08 19.78
N GLN A 792 -19.84 -88.24 19.51
CA GLN A 792 -20.30 -89.52 20.06
C GLN A 792 -20.16 -89.58 21.58
N GLU A 793 -19.12 -88.99 22.17
CA GLU A 793 -18.98 -88.91 23.63
C GLU A 793 -20.01 -87.98 24.26
N LYS A 794 -20.27 -86.81 23.65
CA LYS A 794 -21.35 -85.91 24.09
C LYS A 794 -22.72 -86.58 23.95
N HIS A 795 -22.98 -87.23 22.83
CA HIS A 795 -24.21 -87.98 22.58
C HIS A 795 -24.38 -89.14 23.56
N LYS A 796 -23.32 -89.89 23.90
CA LYS A 796 -23.38 -90.93 24.95
C LYS A 796 -23.66 -90.34 26.33
N LYS A 797 -23.08 -89.18 26.66
CA LYS A 797 -23.38 -88.46 27.91
C LYS A 797 -24.82 -87.95 27.97
N GLU A 798 -25.37 -87.45 26.85
CA GLU A 798 -26.75 -87.00 26.76
C GLU A 798 -27.76 -88.15 26.79
N VAL A 799 -27.49 -89.24 26.07
CA VAL A 799 -28.32 -90.48 26.13
C VAL A 799 -28.27 -91.11 27.53
N GLY A 800 -27.14 -91.02 28.23
CA GLY A 800 -27.03 -91.42 29.63
C GLY A 800 -27.92 -90.60 30.56
N LYS A 801 -28.01 -89.28 30.34
CA LYS A 801 -28.93 -88.38 31.06
C LYS A 801 -30.40 -88.66 30.73
N LEU A 802 -30.72 -88.96 29.47
CA LEU A 802 -32.07 -89.28 29.02
C LEU A 802 -32.59 -90.62 29.57
N LYS A 803 -31.72 -91.62 29.77
CA LYS A 803 -32.09 -92.92 30.37
C LYS A 803 -32.39 -92.85 31.88
N SER A 804 -32.03 -91.76 32.55
CA SER A 804 -32.33 -91.52 33.98
C SER A 804 -33.60 -90.69 34.22
N MET A 805 -34.32 -90.29 33.17
CA MET A 805 -35.55 -89.51 33.28
C MET A 805 -36.75 -90.40 32.98
N ASP A 806 -37.70 -90.50 33.92
CA ASP A 806 -38.96 -91.22 33.73
C ASP A 806 -39.85 -90.47 32.73
N LEU A 807 -39.95 -90.99 31.50
CA LEU A 807 -40.70 -90.40 30.38
C LEU A 807 -42.19 -90.75 30.38
N SER A 808 -42.71 -91.34 31.46
CA SER A 808 -44.13 -91.68 31.61
C SER A 808 -45.06 -90.47 31.76
N GLU A 809 -44.53 -89.28 32.08
CA GLU A 809 -45.30 -88.04 32.26
C GLU A 809 -45.51 -87.23 30.95
N TYR A 810 -44.91 -87.65 29.83
CA TYR A 810 -44.97 -86.92 28.53
C TYR A 810 -45.73 -87.68 27.43
N ILE A 811 -46.47 -88.74 27.77
CA ILE A 811 -47.32 -89.46 26.80
C ILE A 811 -48.58 -88.62 26.56
N ILE A 812 -48.60 -87.90 25.44
CA ILE A 812 -49.80 -87.24 24.92
C ILE A 812 -50.75 -88.33 24.43
N ARG A 813 -51.92 -88.47 25.06
CA ARG A 813 -53.01 -89.30 24.54
C ARG A 813 -53.74 -88.53 23.45
N GLY A 814 -53.73 -89.03 22.23
CA GLY A 814 -54.57 -88.57 21.12
C GLY A 814 -54.75 -89.72 20.14
N ASP A 815 -55.99 -89.92 19.69
CA ASP A 815 -56.31 -90.96 18.69
C ASP A 815 -55.84 -90.53 17.29
N ASP A 816 -55.48 -91.50 16.45
CA ASP A 816 -54.90 -91.28 15.10
C ASP A 816 -55.80 -90.45 14.16
N GLU A 817 -57.09 -90.29 14.50
CA GLU A 817 -58.04 -89.44 13.77
C GLU A 817 -57.84 -87.94 14.04
N GLU A 818 -57.51 -87.54 15.27
CA GLU A 818 -57.27 -86.13 15.64
C GLU A 818 -55.97 -85.58 15.02
N TRP A 819 -54.94 -86.43 14.89
CA TRP A 819 -53.66 -86.06 14.28
C TRP A 819 -53.76 -85.85 12.77
N ASN A 820 -54.62 -86.61 12.08
CA ASN A 820 -54.84 -86.47 10.64
C ASN A 820 -55.67 -85.22 10.27
N GLU A 821 -56.59 -84.78 11.14
CA GLU A 821 -57.31 -83.50 10.92
C GLU A 821 -56.40 -82.27 11.05
N VAL A 822 -55.43 -82.30 11.98
CA VAL A 822 -54.47 -81.21 12.19
C VAL A 822 -53.48 -81.13 11.03
N LEU A 823 -53.04 -82.26 10.48
CA LEU A 823 -52.14 -82.31 9.33
C LEU A 823 -52.81 -81.86 8.02
N ASN A 824 -54.11 -82.09 7.83
CA ASN A 824 -54.83 -81.70 6.61
C ASN A 824 -55.30 -80.22 6.58
N LYS A 825 -55.36 -79.52 7.73
CA LYS A 825 -55.74 -78.08 7.82
C LYS A 825 -54.61 -77.11 7.47
N ALA A 826 -53.35 -77.56 7.39
CA ALA A 826 -52.22 -76.76 6.91
C ALA A 826 -52.02 -76.98 5.39
N GLY A 827 -52.65 -76.12 4.58
CA GLY A 827 -52.89 -76.32 3.13
C GLY A 827 -51.70 -76.19 2.16
N PRO A 828 -51.96 -76.27 0.83
CA PRO A 828 -50.95 -76.19 -0.22
C PRO A 828 -50.78 -74.78 -0.84
N ASN A 829 -49.53 -74.25 -0.80
CA ASN A 829 -48.86 -73.31 -1.74
C ASN A 829 -49.35 -71.83 -1.85
N PRO A 830 -48.60 -70.84 -2.44
CA PRO A 830 -47.63 -70.99 -3.55
C PRO A 830 -46.37 -70.08 -3.64
N ARG A 831 -45.38 -70.63 -4.38
CA ARG A 831 -44.51 -70.06 -5.45
C ARG A 831 -44.07 -68.59 -5.42
N SER A 832 -42.74 -68.43 -5.40
CA SER A 832 -41.95 -67.25 -5.77
C SER A 832 -42.16 -66.77 -7.21
N SER A 833 -42.51 -65.50 -7.37
CA SER A 833 -42.49 -64.75 -8.63
C SER A 833 -41.22 -63.89 -8.74
N ARG A 834 -40.48 -64.06 -9.84
CA ARG A 834 -39.52 -63.06 -10.35
C ARG A 834 -40.30 -61.89 -10.97
N PRO A 835 -39.71 -60.67 -10.96
CA PRO A 835 -39.74 -59.89 -12.19
C PRO A 835 -38.34 -59.37 -12.57
N THR A 836 -38.11 -59.48 -13.87
CA THR A 836 -37.08 -58.87 -14.70
C THR A 836 -37.26 -57.36 -14.85
N CYS A 837 -36.16 -56.60 -14.89
CA CYS A 837 -36.00 -55.49 -15.84
C CYS A 837 -34.53 -55.38 -16.27
N ALA A 838 -34.35 -55.11 -17.55
CA ALA A 838 -33.20 -55.41 -18.37
C ALA A 838 -32.10 -54.34 -18.36
N THR A 839 -30.97 -54.75 -18.95
CA THR A 839 -29.97 -53.95 -19.67
C THR A 839 -30.52 -52.78 -20.46
#